data_AF-A0A6J1MZD3-F1
#
_entry.id   AF-A0A6J1MZD3-F1
#
_cell.length_a   1.000
_cell.length_b   1.000
_cell.length_c   1.000
_cell.angle_alpha   90.00
_cell.angle_beta   90.00
_cell.angle_gamma   90.00
#
_symmetry.space_group_name_H-M   'P 1'
#
loop_
_entity.id
_entity.type
_entity.pdbx_description
1 polymer ?
#
loop_
_entity_poly.entity_id
_entity_poly.type
_entity_poly.pdbx_seq_one_letter_code
_entity_poly.pdbx_strand_id
1 'polypeptide(L)'
;MYNKLFINIIIILTLKCSICLSIREYTKDDILKLREDVREMFQHAYDSYLKYAYPYDELRPLSCDGMDTWGSYSLTLIDTLDMLVIMGNYTEFNRVVDIVLEKQNFDTDINVSVFETNIRIIGGLLSAHLLSYKSGMKLEPGWPCNGPLLRLAEDVAQRLIAAFDTTTGMPYGTINLRSGVPPGETTITCTAGVGTYIIEFGTLSRLTGDPLYEEVAYNALKALYHHKSPIGLVGNHIDVMTGRWTAQDAGIGGGVDSYFEYLVKGAILLERPELMSMFNEARQVIDKYLKKDDWYVWATMLKGHVTLPVFQSLESYWPGVLSLIGESATAMRIIHNYHSVWKQYGFTPEVYNLGTGEASPSRESYPLRPELIESIMYLYRDTRDPILLQMGEDILRSIQHSARTPCGFATIKDVRDHRKEDRMESFFLAETTKYLYLLFDPDNFIHNPGVHGTVINTPNGECIVDMGGYVFNTEAHPIDPTMLYCCHESRQGINVSEVHRIYKILDDEDNIHFMSLIDAIEPEQNTTSYYKDSVYYDDPMNSAKIMDLSQFDHSNAQVVNDIKTESTTGYVNIDGSEREKPENESLGDKLKESITNYYNNTNVNESDKETVPEVSEIVNEKVEVDDIIVPQKVETEKLQPPSSTKTKAAVKMLPQVIQDFLNSDWKSKPKCEPQHMIERIRKEKRYPKHPDTRKYNFLLTPAPTFMQRLAIAGEILNKKQLDL
;
A
#
# COMPACT_ATOMS: atom_id res chain seq x y z
N MET A 1 -53.98 -28.88 -32.09
CA MET A 1 -52.64 -29.28 -31.61
C MET A 1 -51.65 -28.12 -31.59
N TYR A 2 -51.45 -27.37 -32.68
CA TYR A 2 -50.46 -26.29 -32.81
C TYR A 2 -50.20 -25.42 -31.56
N ASN A 3 -51.22 -24.81 -30.93
CA ASN A 3 -51.00 -23.94 -29.76
C ASN A 3 -50.26 -24.63 -28.59
N LYS A 4 -50.49 -25.93 -28.33
CA LYS A 4 -49.74 -26.65 -27.27
C LYS A 4 -48.27 -26.86 -27.64
N LEU A 5 -47.96 -27.04 -28.93
CA LEU A 5 -46.58 -27.15 -29.39
C LEU A 5 -45.86 -25.79 -29.29
N PHE A 6 -46.55 -24.71 -29.68
CA PHE A 6 -46.01 -23.34 -29.62
C PHE A 6 -45.77 -22.87 -28.17
N ILE A 7 -46.70 -23.14 -27.25
CA ILE A 7 -46.54 -22.87 -25.81
C ILE A 7 -45.36 -23.67 -25.24
N ASN A 8 -45.24 -24.97 -25.55
CA ASN A 8 -44.10 -25.76 -25.07
C ASN A 8 -42.76 -25.27 -25.64
N ILE A 9 -42.71 -24.82 -26.90
CA ILE A 9 -41.51 -24.21 -27.48
C ILE A 9 -41.14 -22.90 -26.78
N ILE A 10 -42.12 -22.03 -26.50
CA ILE A 10 -41.89 -20.80 -25.73
C ILE A 10 -41.38 -21.12 -24.32
N ILE A 11 -41.99 -22.08 -23.60
CA ILE A 11 -41.56 -22.50 -22.26
C ILE A 11 -40.13 -23.08 -22.28
N ILE A 12 -39.77 -23.85 -23.32
CA ILE A 12 -38.40 -24.36 -23.47
C ILE A 12 -37.41 -23.23 -23.83
N LEU A 13 -37.82 -22.21 -24.58
CA LEU A 13 -36.98 -21.03 -24.82
C LEU A 13 -36.81 -20.17 -23.57
N THR A 14 -37.86 -19.91 -22.79
CA THR A 14 -37.74 -19.11 -21.56
C THR A 14 -36.93 -19.84 -20.49
N LEU A 15 -37.16 -21.14 -20.26
CA LEU A 15 -36.34 -21.95 -19.36
C LEU A 15 -34.86 -22.03 -19.79
N LYS A 16 -34.55 -21.97 -21.08
CA LYS A 16 -33.17 -21.85 -21.57
C LYS A 16 -32.60 -20.44 -21.46
N CYS A 17 -33.44 -19.41 -21.59
CA CYS A 17 -33.02 -18.01 -21.44
C CYS A 17 -32.61 -17.70 -20.00
N SER A 18 -33.35 -18.22 -19.01
CA SER A 18 -33.05 -18.07 -17.57
C SER A 18 -31.72 -18.70 -17.12
N ILE A 19 -31.06 -19.50 -17.97
CA ILE A 19 -29.77 -20.15 -17.67
C ILE A 19 -28.58 -19.31 -18.17
N CYS A 20 -28.83 -18.22 -18.91
CA CYS A 20 -27.79 -17.59 -19.75
C CYS A 20 -26.97 -16.47 -19.07
N LEU A 21 -27.43 -15.89 -17.95
CA LEU A 21 -26.79 -14.74 -17.28
C LEU A 21 -26.95 -14.76 -15.74
N SER A 22 -26.81 -15.91 -15.09
CA SER A 22 -26.66 -15.96 -13.62
C SER A 22 -25.21 -15.65 -13.22
N ILE A 23 -25.01 -14.67 -12.33
CA ILE A 23 -23.73 -14.49 -11.63
C ILE A 23 -23.41 -15.78 -10.86
N ARG A 24 -22.14 -16.20 -10.80
CA ARG A 24 -21.76 -17.37 -9.99
C ARG A 24 -21.87 -17.03 -8.51
N GLU A 25 -22.76 -17.71 -7.81
CA GLU A 25 -22.72 -17.79 -6.35
C GLU A 25 -21.50 -18.62 -5.93
N TYR A 26 -20.77 -18.12 -4.94
CA TYR A 26 -19.58 -18.79 -4.38
C TYR A 26 -19.89 -19.26 -2.97
N THR A 27 -19.85 -20.58 -2.74
CA THR A 27 -19.95 -21.14 -1.39
C THR A 27 -18.64 -20.94 -0.63
N LYS A 28 -18.66 -21.10 0.71
CA LYS A 28 -17.40 -21.10 1.48
C LYS A 28 -16.44 -22.21 1.02
N ASP A 29 -16.96 -23.35 0.57
CA ASP A 29 -16.15 -24.45 0.04
C ASP A 29 -15.55 -24.13 -1.35
N ASP A 30 -16.24 -23.39 -2.21
CA ASP A 30 -15.66 -22.86 -3.45
C ASP A 30 -14.49 -21.93 -3.17
N ILE A 31 -14.69 -20.97 -2.25
CA ILE A 31 -13.68 -19.97 -1.86
C ILE A 31 -12.46 -20.65 -1.23
N LEU A 32 -12.68 -21.57 -0.28
CA LEU A 32 -11.62 -22.36 0.33
C LEU A 32 -10.85 -23.16 -0.73
N LYS A 33 -11.54 -23.79 -1.69
CA LYS A 33 -10.88 -24.53 -2.78
C LYS A 33 -10.03 -23.61 -3.67
N LEU A 34 -10.51 -22.41 -3.99
CA LEU A 34 -9.74 -21.42 -4.76
C LEU A 34 -8.50 -20.97 -4.00
N ARG A 35 -8.58 -20.79 -2.68
CA ARG A 35 -7.43 -20.51 -1.82
C ARG A 35 -6.40 -21.65 -1.83
N GLU A 36 -6.84 -22.90 -1.77
CA GLU A 36 -5.95 -24.07 -1.89
C GLU A 36 -5.32 -24.18 -3.29
N ASP A 37 -6.06 -23.88 -4.36
CA ASP A 37 -5.55 -23.81 -5.74
C ASP A 37 -4.47 -22.71 -5.91
N VAL A 38 -4.50 -21.63 -5.09
CA VAL A 38 -3.45 -20.60 -5.03
C VAL A 38 -2.27 -21.01 -4.14
N ARG A 39 -2.53 -21.69 -3.02
CA ARG A 39 -1.47 -22.27 -2.17
C ARG A 39 -0.61 -23.26 -2.97
N GLU A 40 -1.25 -24.06 -3.82
CA GLU A 40 -0.59 -24.99 -4.75
C GLU A 40 0.25 -24.24 -5.81
N MET A 41 -0.28 -23.15 -6.38
CA MET A 41 0.45 -22.27 -7.31
C MET A 41 1.72 -21.70 -6.67
N PHE A 42 1.61 -21.10 -5.48
CA PHE A 42 2.74 -20.55 -4.73
C PHE A 42 3.77 -21.63 -4.43
N GLN A 43 3.35 -22.77 -3.87
CA GLN A 43 4.27 -23.85 -3.48
C GLN A 43 5.04 -24.40 -4.69
N HIS A 44 4.37 -24.63 -5.83
CA HIS A 44 5.03 -25.09 -7.07
C HIS A 44 6.08 -24.11 -7.60
N ALA A 45 5.79 -22.81 -7.53
CA ALA A 45 6.71 -21.76 -7.95
C ALA A 45 7.88 -21.57 -6.98
N TYR A 46 7.60 -21.54 -5.67
CA TYR A 46 8.56 -21.36 -4.61
C TYR A 46 9.53 -22.54 -4.47
N ASP A 47 9.04 -23.79 -4.48
CA ASP A 47 9.89 -24.99 -4.49
C ASP A 47 10.74 -25.07 -5.76
N SER A 48 10.22 -24.60 -6.90
CA SER A 48 11.00 -24.52 -8.14
C SER A 48 12.12 -23.48 -8.03
N TYR A 49 11.86 -22.30 -7.46
CA TYR A 49 12.89 -21.30 -7.19
C TYR A 49 13.98 -21.85 -6.28
N LEU A 50 13.62 -22.42 -5.12
CA LEU A 50 14.57 -23.01 -4.17
C LEU A 50 15.42 -24.15 -4.77
N LYS A 51 14.86 -24.90 -5.71
CA LYS A 51 15.51 -26.08 -6.32
C LYS A 51 16.40 -25.75 -7.52
N TYR A 52 16.02 -24.75 -8.32
CA TYR A 52 16.65 -24.49 -9.63
C TYR A 52 17.34 -23.13 -9.72
N ALA A 53 16.90 -22.12 -8.96
CA ALA A 53 17.37 -20.74 -9.09
C ALA A 53 18.14 -20.22 -7.87
N TYR A 54 17.76 -20.60 -6.65
CA TYR A 54 18.50 -20.19 -5.45
C TYR A 54 20.00 -20.56 -5.56
N PRO A 55 20.97 -19.63 -5.36
CA PRO A 55 20.83 -18.31 -4.72
C PRO A 55 20.71 -17.09 -5.67
N TYR A 56 20.45 -17.27 -6.95
CA TYR A 56 20.24 -16.16 -7.89
C TYR A 56 18.95 -15.38 -7.58
N ASP A 57 18.81 -14.16 -8.11
CA ASP A 57 17.64 -13.29 -7.84
C ASP A 57 16.30 -13.90 -8.32
N GLU A 58 16.26 -14.43 -9.54
CA GLU A 58 15.04 -14.84 -10.25
C GLU A 58 15.14 -16.24 -10.89
N LEU A 59 13.99 -16.83 -11.20
CA LEU A 59 13.86 -18.16 -11.82
C LEU A 59 13.60 -18.07 -13.32
N ARG A 60 14.26 -18.94 -14.09
CA ARG A 60 13.96 -19.22 -15.50
C ARG A 60 13.22 -20.56 -15.62
N PRO A 61 11.89 -20.54 -15.80
CA PRO A 61 11.02 -21.70 -15.60
C PRO A 61 10.93 -22.64 -16.82
N LEU A 62 11.54 -22.29 -17.96
CA LEU A 62 11.64 -23.16 -19.15
C LEU A 62 13.00 -23.85 -19.23
N SER A 63 14.09 -23.15 -18.87
CA SER A 63 15.44 -23.74 -18.73
C SER A 63 15.61 -24.55 -17.44
N CYS A 64 14.84 -24.23 -16.39
CA CYS A 64 15.00 -24.73 -15.02
C CYS A 64 16.36 -24.36 -14.40
N ASP A 65 16.76 -23.10 -14.53
CA ASP A 65 17.91 -22.49 -13.82
C ASP A 65 17.59 -21.06 -13.33
N GLY A 66 18.56 -20.37 -12.71
CA GLY A 66 18.37 -19.01 -12.18
C GLY A 66 19.11 -17.92 -12.95
N MET A 67 18.77 -16.67 -12.67
CA MET A 67 19.52 -15.48 -13.12
C MET A 67 19.47 -14.34 -12.11
N ASP A 68 20.49 -13.49 -12.14
CA ASP A 68 20.52 -12.25 -11.37
C ASP A 68 19.99 -11.08 -12.20
N THR A 69 19.22 -10.21 -11.56
CA THR A 69 18.46 -9.16 -12.23
C THR A 69 18.67 -7.80 -11.55
N TRP A 70 18.69 -7.78 -10.20
CA TRP A 70 18.68 -6.52 -9.43
C TRP A 70 19.81 -6.39 -8.41
N GLY A 71 20.52 -7.47 -8.08
CA GLY A 71 21.78 -7.36 -7.33
C GLY A 71 22.41 -8.64 -6.79
N SER A 72 22.02 -9.83 -7.24
CA SER A 72 22.57 -11.11 -6.73
C SER A 72 22.35 -11.31 -5.22
N TYR A 73 21.22 -10.81 -4.69
CA TYR A 73 20.87 -10.89 -3.25
C TYR A 73 19.92 -12.04 -2.96
N SER A 74 19.77 -13.02 -3.85
CA SER A 74 18.69 -14.02 -3.79
C SER A 74 17.31 -13.36 -3.70
N LEU A 75 17.07 -12.28 -4.45
CA LEU A 75 15.90 -11.39 -4.37
C LEU A 75 14.58 -12.09 -4.00
N THR A 76 14.14 -13.07 -4.80
CA THR A 76 12.88 -13.82 -4.59
C THR A 76 12.78 -14.47 -3.20
N LEU A 77 13.90 -14.76 -2.53
CA LEU A 77 13.92 -15.29 -1.17
C LEU A 77 13.56 -14.24 -0.11
N ILE A 78 13.92 -12.97 -0.32
CA ILE A 78 13.57 -11.86 0.59
C ILE A 78 12.13 -11.40 0.30
N ASP A 79 11.81 -11.25 -0.99
CA ASP A 79 10.50 -10.82 -1.53
C ASP A 79 9.32 -11.67 -1.03
N THR A 80 9.57 -12.92 -0.64
CA THR A 80 8.53 -13.91 -0.29
C THR A 80 8.42 -14.24 1.20
N LEU A 81 9.25 -13.61 2.04
CA LEU A 81 9.27 -13.85 3.49
C LEU A 81 7.90 -13.61 4.15
N ASP A 82 7.30 -12.44 3.89
CA ASP A 82 5.99 -12.09 4.44
C ASP A 82 4.87 -13.06 3.98
N MET A 83 4.94 -13.53 2.74
CA MET A 83 3.96 -14.43 2.15
C MET A 83 3.95 -15.81 2.80
N LEU A 84 5.12 -16.29 3.25
CA LEU A 84 5.22 -17.49 4.07
C LEU A 84 4.47 -17.31 5.41
N VAL A 85 4.46 -16.12 6.01
CA VAL A 85 3.66 -15.83 7.22
C VAL A 85 2.17 -15.73 6.89
N ILE A 86 1.80 -15.08 5.78
CA ILE A 86 0.39 -14.93 5.34
C ILE A 86 -0.27 -16.30 5.05
N MET A 87 0.48 -17.27 4.51
CA MET A 87 0.02 -18.65 4.33
C MET A 87 0.12 -19.53 5.60
N GLY A 88 0.71 -19.04 6.69
CA GLY A 88 0.92 -19.79 7.94
C GLY A 88 2.11 -20.76 7.92
N ASN A 89 3.01 -20.68 6.93
CA ASN A 89 4.19 -21.53 6.80
C ASN A 89 5.38 -21.01 7.65
N TYR A 90 5.15 -20.88 8.96
CA TYR A 90 6.09 -20.28 9.90
C TYR A 90 7.42 -21.03 10.01
N THR A 91 7.42 -22.35 9.85
CA THR A 91 8.64 -23.18 9.85
C THR A 91 9.58 -22.79 8.72
N GLU A 92 9.03 -22.58 7.53
CA GLU A 92 9.80 -22.18 6.35
C GLU A 92 10.26 -20.73 6.45
N PHE A 93 9.38 -19.82 6.89
CA PHE A 93 9.77 -18.43 7.19
C PHE A 93 10.99 -18.36 8.12
N ASN A 94 10.96 -19.09 9.24
CA ASN A 94 12.08 -19.13 10.18
C ASN A 94 13.38 -19.64 9.53
N ARG A 95 13.28 -20.73 8.75
CA ARG A 95 14.42 -21.29 7.98
C ARG A 95 15.01 -20.30 6.98
N VAL A 96 14.16 -19.49 6.34
CA VAL A 96 14.58 -18.49 5.36
C VAL A 96 15.21 -17.28 6.05
N VAL A 97 14.63 -16.80 7.15
CA VAL A 97 15.22 -15.73 7.96
C VAL A 97 16.63 -16.10 8.42
N ASP A 98 16.83 -17.32 8.95
CA ASP A 98 18.17 -17.79 9.33
C ASP A 98 19.15 -17.73 8.14
N ILE A 99 18.74 -18.17 6.95
CA ILE A 99 19.57 -18.13 5.73
C ILE A 99 19.90 -16.71 5.27
N VAL A 100 18.95 -15.77 5.37
CA VAL A 100 19.17 -14.35 5.04
C VAL A 100 20.17 -13.74 6.03
N LEU A 101 20.02 -14.00 7.32
CA LEU A 101 20.88 -13.47 8.37
C LEU A 101 22.30 -14.09 8.38
N GLU A 102 22.45 -15.36 7.99
CA GLU A 102 23.77 -16.01 7.87
C GLU A 102 24.57 -15.56 6.65
N LYS A 103 23.91 -15.16 5.55
CA LYS A 103 24.56 -14.98 4.24
C LYS A 103 24.63 -13.56 3.71
N GLN A 104 23.67 -12.69 4.06
CA GLN A 104 23.66 -11.35 3.45
C GLN A 104 24.75 -10.45 4.02
N ASN A 105 25.55 -9.91 3.11
CA ASN A 105 26.42 -8.78 3.35
C ASN A 105 26.24 -7.80 2.19
N PHE A 106 25.55 -6.69 2.45
CA PHE A 106 25.27 -5.69 1.43
C PHE A 106 26.48 -4.77 1.14
N ASP A 107 27.62 -4.90 1.82
CA ASP A 107 28.90 -4.32 1.38
C ASP A 107 29.45 -5.07 0.14
N THR A 108 28.82 -4.81 -1.00
CA THR A 108 29.12 -5.39 -2.31
C THR A 108 29.44 -4.28 -3.32
N ASP A 109 30.43 -4.52 -4.18
CA ASP A 109 30.84 -3.57 -5.23
C ASP A 109 30.06 -3.86 -6.52
N ILE A 110 28.75 -3.61 -6.45
CA ILE A 110 27.80 -3.79 -7.54
C ILE A 110 26.79 -2.65 -7.55
N ASN A 111 26.27 -2.36 -8.73
CA ASN A 111 25.32 -1.28 -8.98
C ASN A 111 23.89 -1.83 -8.95
N VAL A 112 22.99 -1.16 -8.23
CA VAL A 112 21.60 -1.55 -8.01
C VAL A 112 20.64 -0.41 -8.35
N SER A 113 19.41 -0.73 -8.72
CA SER A 113 18.32 0.24 -8.84
C SER A 113 17.90 0.70 -7.44
N VAL A 114 17.90 2.02 -7.18
CA VAL A 114 17.53 2.59 -5.88
C VAL A 114 16.06 2.32 -5.56
N PHE A 115 15.20 2.37 -6.59
CA PHE A 115 13.77 2.08 -6.51
C PHE A 115 13.50 0.61 -6.18
N GLU A 116 14.01 -0.32 -7.00
CA GLU A 116 13.75 -1.77 -6.82
C GLU A 116 14.33 -2.29 -5.49
N THR A 117 15.52 -1.79 -5.10
CA THR A 117 16.15 -2.17 -3.82
C THR A 117 15.31 -1.66 -2.63
N ASN A 118 14.70 -0.48 -2.74
CA ASN A 118 13.81 0.01 -1.70
C ASN A 118 12.55 -0.85 -1.57
N ILE A 119 11.78 -1.00 -2.65
CA ILE A 119 10.46 -1.62 -2.57
C ILE A 119 10.54 -3.13 -2.27
N ARG A 120 11.53 -3.85 -2.82
CA ARG A 120 11.72 -5.30 -2.63
C ARG A 120 12.54 -5.65 -1.39
N ILE A 121 13.77 -5.12 -1.28
CA ILE A 121 14.71 -5.51 -0.22
C ILE A 121 14.36 -4.83 1.11
N ILE A 122 14.21 -3.50 1.12
CA ILE A 122 13.88 -2.78 2.36
C ILE A 122 12.43 -3.09 2.78
N GLY A 123 11.47 -3.03 1.84
CA GLY A 123 10.08 -3.41 2.07
C GLY A 123 9.92 -4.84 2.63
N GLY A 124 10.50 -5.84 1.95
CA GLY A 124 10.43 -7.24 2.36
C GLY A 124 11.08 -7.51 3.71
N LEU A 125 12.26 -6.93 3.99
CA LEU A 125 12.92 -7.05 5.30
C LEU A 125 12.14 -6.37 6.43
N LEU A 126 11.53 -5.21 6.18
CA LEU A 126 10.69 -4.51 7.16
C LEU A 126 9.41 -5.29 7.46
N SER A 127 8.70 -5.79 6.44
CA SER A 127 7.49 -6.59 6.65
C SER A 127 7.81 -7.92 7.35
N ALA A 128 8.87 -8.61 6.93
CA ALA A 128 9.35 -9.82 7.62
C ALA A 128 9.71 -9.55 9.10
N HIS A 129 10.35 -8.42 9.40
CA HIS A 129 10.66 -7.99 10.77
C HIS A 129 9.41 -7.67 11.60
N LEU A 130 8.40 -7.03 10.99
CA LEU A 130 7.14 -6.71 11.65
C LEU A 130 6.26 -7.95 11.85
N LEU A 131 6.30 -8.91 10.94
CA LEU A 131 5.53 -10.16 11.02
C LEU A 131 6.21 -11.26 11.86
N SER A 132 7.50 -11.11 12.22
CA SER A 132 8.30 -12.17 12.85
C SER A 132 7.74 -12.71 14.17
N TYR A 133 6.98 -11.90 14.94
CA TYR A 133 6.35 -12.38 16.17
C TYR A 133 5.31 -13.49 15.93
N LYS A 134 4.64 -13.48 14.78
CA LYS A 134 3.63 -14.48 14.41
C LYS A 134 4.21 -15.86 14.14
N SER A 135 5.46 -15.94 13.68
CA SER A 135 6.11 -17.20 13.36
C SER A 135 6.59 -18.00 14.58
N GLY A 136 6.47 -17.41 15.78
CA GLY A 136 6.98 -17.98 17.03
C GLY A 136 8.51 -17.99 17.13
N MET A 137 9.24 -17.30 16.24
CA MET A 137 10.70 -17.20 16.35
C MET A 137 11.12 -16.40 17.58
N LYS A 138 12.34 -16.66 18.05
CA LYS A 138 12.91 -15.96 19.20
C LYS A 138 13.33 -14.54 18.81
N LEU A 139 12.48 -13.57 19.13
CA LEU A 139 12.74 -12.14 18.96
C LEU A 139 13.89 -11.67 19.88
N GLU A 140 14.57 -10.60 19.47
CA GLU A 140 15.53 -9.90 20.33
C GLU A 140 14.82 -8.97 21.33
N PRO A 141 15.41 -8.72 22.52
CA PRO A 141 14.95 -7.63 23.39
C PRO A 141 14.94 -6.30 22.64
N GLY A 142 13.85 -5.54 22.79
CA GLY A 142 13.65 -4.25 22.13
C GLY A 142 12.77 -4.30 20.88
N TRP A 143 12.45 -5.49 20.35
CA TRP A 143 11.49 -5.65 19.24
C TRP A 143 10.12 -5.00 19.58
N PRO A 144 9.48 -4.28 18.62
CA PRO A 144 9.85 -4.14 17.21
C PRO A 144 10.91 -3.06 16.92
N CYS A 145 11.35 -2.29 17.91
CA CYS A 145 12.35 -1.21 17.75
C CYS A 145 13.80 -1.71 17.67
N ASN A 146 14.01 -3.02 17.73
CA ASN A 146 15.27 -3.69 17.53
C ASN A 146 15.03 -5.09 16.95
N GLY A 147 15.90 -5.54 16.06
CA GLY A 147 15.90 -6.90 15.55
C GLY A 147 16.91 -7.06 14.41
N PRO A 148 17.29 -8.30 14.07
CA PRO A 148 18.32 -8.53 13.06
C PRO A 148 17.85 -8.11 11.66
N LEU A 149 16.60 -8.42 11.28
CA LEU A 149 16.02 -8.03 9.99
C LEU A 149 15.90 -6.50 9.84
N LEU A 150 15.48 -5.78 10.89
CA LEU A 150 15.47 -4.30 10.90
C LEU A 150 16.87 -3.71 10.65
N ARG A 151 17.92 -4.27 11.26
CA ARG A 151 19.31 -3.80 11.05
C ARG A 151 19.83 -4.10 9.65
N LEU A 152 19.38 -5.18 9.00
CA LEU A 152 19.68 -5.42 7.57
C LEU A 152 18.94 -4.41 6.68
N ALA A 153 17.67 -4.12 6.96
CA ALA A 153 16.91 -3.09 6.23
C ALA A 153 17.57 -1.70 6.38
N GLU A 154 18.07 -1.39 7.57
CA GLU A 154 18.79 -0.15 7.85
C GLU A 154 20.13 -0.06 7.10
N ASP A 155 20.97 -1.11 7.12
CA ASP A 155 22.25 -1.12 6.39
C ASP A 155 22.05 -0.90 4.86
N VAL A 156 21.00 -1.48 4.28
CA VAL A 156 20.62 -1.21 2.88
C VAL A 156 20.17 0.24 2.71
N ALA A 157 19.29 0.76 3.57
CA ALA A 157 18.81 2.14 3.50
C ALA A 157 19.94 3.17 3.62
N GLN A 158 20.88 2.98 4.55
CA GLN A 158 22.05 3.85 4.73
C GLN A 158 22.92 3.92 3.46
N ARG A 159 23.02 2.83 2.69
CA ARG A 159 23.69 2.82 1.38
C ARG A 159 22.90 3.60 0.33
N LEU A 160 21.57 3.42 0.28
CA LEU A 160 20.70 4.13 -0.66
C LEU A 160 20.63 5.65 -0.42
N ILE A 161 20.77 6.13 0.82
CA ILE A 161 20.69 7.56 1.17
C ILE A 161 21.60 8.45 0.31
N ALA A 162 22.79 7.96 -0.08
CA ALA A 162 23.71 8.75 -0.92
C ALA A 162 23.16 9.05 -2.34
N ALA A 163 22.13 8.35 -2.81
CA ALA A 163 21.43 8.68 -4.05
C ALA A 163 20.67 10.01 -3.96
N PHE A 164 20.22 10.40 -2.76
CA PHE A 164 19.46 11.62 -2.51
C PHE A 164 20.34 12.89 -2.36
N ASP A 165 21.67 12.77 -2.46
CA ASP A 165 22.59 13.92 -2.43
C ASP A 165 22.63 14.68 -3.77
N THR A 166 21.46 15.17 -4.18
CA THR A 166 21.25 15.93 -5.42
C THR A 166 20.89 17.38 -5.12
N THR A 167 20.96 18.23 -6.14
CA THR A 167 20.60 19.65 -6.01
C THR A 167 19.09 19.86 -5.75
N THR A 168 18.24 18.85 -5.95
CA THR A 168 16.81 18.91 -5.59
C THR A 168 16.46 18.05 -4.36
N GLY A 169 17.27 17.05 -4.02
CA GLY A 169 16.91 16.02 -3.04
C GLY A 169 15.99 14.93 -3.60
N MET A 170 15.79 14.87 -4.93
CA MET A 170 15.27 13.69 -5.62
C MET A 170 16.43 12.71 -5.91
N PRO A 171 16.25 11.38 -5.77
CA PRO A 171 17.37 10.44 -5.87
C PRO A 171 17.81 10.12 -7.30
N TYR A 172 19.10 9.80 -7.48
CA TYR A 172 19.58 9.10 -8.68
C TYR A 172 18.90 7.72 -8.83
N GLY A 173 18.75 7.24 -10.06
CA GLY A 173 18.12 5.94 -10.34
C GLY A 173 18.98 4.73 -9.93
N THR A 174 20.31 4.84 -10.05
CA THR A 174 21.26 3.76 -9.75
C THR A 174 22.26 4.17 -8.67
N ILE A 175 22.65 3.22 -7.81
CA ILE A 175 23.72 3.41 -6.81
C ILE A 175 24.60 2.17 -6.69
N ASN A 176 25.87 2.32 -6.33
CA ASN A 176 26.75 1.21 -5.96
C ASN A 176 26.75 1.02 -4.43
N LEU A 177 26.43 -0.18 -3.93
CA LEU A 177 26.22 -0.42 -2.49
C LEU A 177 27.47 -0.23 -1.61
N ARG A 178 28.68 -0.19 -2.19
CA ARG A 178 29.94 0.09 -1.49
C ARG A 178 30.45 1.52 -1.70
N SER A 179 30.29 2.08 -2.90
CA SER A 179 30.95 3.33 -3.31
C SER A 179 30.01 4.52 -3.57
N GLY A 180 28.69 4.34 -3.46
CA GLY A 180 27.69 5.39 -3.67
C GLY A 180 27.39 5.63 -5.15
N VAL A 181 26.98 6.86 -5.50
CA VAL A 181 26.52 7.19 -6.86
C VAL A 181 27.66 7.06 -7.88
N PRO A 182 27.55 6.19 -8.91
CA PRO A 182 28.63 5.94 -9.86
C PRO A 182 29.12 7.19 -10.63
N PRO A 183 30.42 7.30 -10.96
CA PRO A 183 30.94 8.38 -11.79
C PRO A 183 30.33 8.36 -13.20
N GLY A 184 29.51 9.37 -13.52
CA GLY A 184 28.81 9.46 -14.82
C GLY A 184 27.40 8.88 -14.83
N GLU A 185 26.84 8.54 -13.66
CA GLU A 185 25.43 8.14 -13.51
C GLU A 185 24.46 9.19 -14.09
N THR A 186 23.33 8.72 -14.64
CA THR A 186 22.32 9.57 -15.26
C THR A 186 21.60 10.43 -14.22
N THR A 187 21.53 11.75 -14.48
CA THR A 187 20.69 12.66 -13.68
C THR A 187 19.19 12.48 -13.98
N ILE A 188 18.82 11.65 -14.95
CA ILE A 188 17.44 11.42 -15.37
C ILE A 188 16.90 10.13 -14.75
N THR A 189 15.77 10.24 -14.05
CA THR A 189 15.02 9.12 -13.44
C THR A 189 13.52 9.27 -13.74
N CYS A 190 12.71 8.26 -13.43
CA CYS A 190 11.24 8.31 -13.56
C CYS A 190 10.57 8.91 -12.31
N THR A 191 9.29 9.29 -12.41
CA THR A 191 8.53 9.89 -11.29
C THR A 191 8.34 8.91 -10.13
N ALA A 192 8.00 7.65 -10.42
CA ALA A 192 7.95 6.56 -9.44
C ALA A 192 9.30 6.39 -8.72
N GLY A 193 10.41 6.37 -9.48
CA GLY A 193 11.78 6.31 -8.97
C GLY A 193 12.23 7.48 -8.09
N VAL A 194 11.38 8.48 -7.88
CA VAL A 194 11.57 9.59 -6.93
C VAL A 194 10.52 9.58 -5.80
N GLY A 195 9.28 9.19 -6.08
CA GLY A 195 8.19 9.23 -5.10
C GLY A 195 8.12 8.04 -4.14
N THR A 196 8.55 6.87 -4.61
CA THR A 196 8.21 5.58 -4.01
C THR A 196 9.21 5.12 -2.95
N TYR A 197 9.32 5.92 -1.88
CA TYR A 197 10.20 5.64 -0.71
C TYR A 197 9.56 5.90 0.65
N ILE A 198 8.49 6.72 0.72
CA ILE A 198 8.00 7.24 2.00
C ILE A 198 7.44 6.15 2.94
N ILE A 199 6.98 5.02 2.39
CA ILE A 199 6.44 3.90 3.17
C ILE A 199 7.57 3.17 3.92
N GLU A 200 8.63 2.77 3.23
CA GLU A 200 9.75 2.03 3.79
C GLU A 200 10.64 2.95 4.64
N PHE A 201 11.02 4.11 4.11
CA PHE A 201 11.87 5.07 4.83
C PHE A 201 11.13 5.69 6.02
N GLY A 202 9.82 5.92 5.92
CA GLY A 202 8.98 6.30 7.06
C GLY A 202 8.95 5.22 8.13
N THR A 203 8.62 3.98 7.75
CA THR A 203 8.61 2.82 8.66
C THR A 203 9.95 2.63 9.37
N LEU A 204 11.06 2.71 8.62
CA LEU A 204 12.40 2.60 9.17
C LEU A 204 12.67 3.70 10.21
N SER A 205 12.42 4.97 9.88
CA SER A 205 12.55 6.09 10.81
C SER A 205 11.71 5.93 12.08
N ARG A 206 10.45 5.45 11.97
CA ARG A 206 9.59 5.23 13.15
C ARG A 206 10.09 4.08 14.03
N LEU A 207 10.68 3.03 13.44
CA LEU A 207 11.18 1.87 14.19
C LEU A 207 12.56 2.11 14.82
N THR A 208 13.48 2.79 14.14
CA THR A 208 14.84 3.07 14.66
C THR A 208 14.91 4.32 15.52
N GLY A 209 14.04 5.31 15.27
CA GLY A 209 14.13 6.66 15.84
C GLY A 209 15.09 7.60 15.10
N ASP A 210 15.64 7.22 13.94
CA ASP A 210 16.42 8.15 13.10
C ASP A 210 15.50 8.87 12.09
N PRO A 211 15.27 10.19 12.21
CA PRO A 211 14.40 10.95 11.31
C PRO A 211 14.99 11.16 9.90
N LEU A 212 16.24 10.75 9.63
CA LEU A 212 16.91 10.87 8.34
C LEU A 212 16.06 10.35 7.18
N TYR A 213 15.61 9.10 7.26
CA TYR A 213 14.98 8.41 6.14
C TYR A 213 13.63 9.07 5.78
N GLU A 214 12.74 9.27 6.75
CA GLU A 214 11.44 9.92 6.54
C GLU A 214 11.58 11.37 6.04
N GLU A 215 12.52 12.16 6.58
CA GLU A 215 12.74 13.55 6.10
C GLU A 215 13.30 13.60 4.67
N VAL A 216 14.18 12.67 4.30
CA VAL A 216 14.75 12.56 2.94
C VAL A 216 13.69 12.14 1.93
N ALA A 217 12.93 11.06 2.20
CA ALA A 217 11.85 10.60 1.33
C ALA A 217 10.73 11.66 1.19
N TYR A 218 10.33 12.31 2.29
CA TYR A 218 9.36 13.39 2.23
C TYR A 218 9.90 14.62 1.47
N ASN A 219 11.22 14.87 1.50
CA ASN A 219 11.83 15.92 0.69
C ASN A 219 11.79 15.63 -0.81
N ALA A 220 12.01 14.39 -1.23
CA ALA A 220 11.84 13.98 -2.64
C ALA A 220 10.38 14.19 -3.12
N LEU A 221 9.39 13.83 -2.31
CA LEU A 221 7.96 14.06 -2.62
C LEU A 221 7.61 15.56 -2.75
N LYS A 222 8.09 16.41 -1.82
CA LYS A 222 7.94 17.87 -1.93
C LYS A 222 8.62 18.42 -3.19
N ALA A 223 9.75 17.84 -3.61
CA ALA A 223 10.43 18.22 -4.84
C ALA A 223 9.60 17.87 -6.08
N LEU A 224 9.01 16.67 -6.19
CA LEU A 224 8.09 16.33 -7.29
C LEU A 224 6.88 17.28 -7.34
N TYR A 225 6.20 17.46 -6.20
CA TYR A 225 5.02 18.34 -6.11
C TYR A 225 5.35 19.79 -6.50
N HIS A 226 6.56 20.28 -6.20
CA HIS A 226 7.00 21.61 -6.60
C HIS A 226 7.25 21.75 -8.11
N HIS A 227 7.75 20.71 -8.79
CA HIS A 227 8.07 20.76 -10.22
C HIS A 227 6.90 20.38 -11.14
N LYS A 228 5.70 20.10 -10.62
CA LYS A 228 4.50 19.82 -11.43
C LYS A 228 4.21 20.91 -12.46
N SER A 229 3.57 20.54 -13.56
CA SER A 229 3.25 21.46 -14.66
C SER A 229 2.32 22.62 -14.24
N PRO A 230 2.19 23.68 -15.04
CA PRO A 230 1.20 24.74 -14.83
C PRO A 230 -0.27 24.28 -14.82
N ILE A 231 -0.56 23.02 -15.20
CA ILE A 231 -1.89 22.40 -15.13
C ILE A 231 -1.94 21.24 -14.12
N GLY A 232 -0.97 21.14 -13.22
CA GLY A 232 -0.94 20.19 -12.10
C GLY A 232 -0.39 18.79 -12.43
N LEU A 233 -0.34 18.39 -13.70
CA LEU A 233 0.20 17.09 -14.11
C LEU A 233 1.72 17.01 -13.92
N VAL A 234 2.23 15.83 -13.58
CA VAL A 234 3.65 15.43 -13.62
C VAL A 234 3.98 14.75 -14.94
N GLY A 235 5.25 14.70 -15.33
CA GLY A 235 5.72 13.93 -16.49
C GLY A 235 6.12 12.51 -16.09
N ASN A 236 6.71 11.78 -17.04
CA ASN A 236 7.18 10.41 -16.80
C ASN A 236 8.65 10.35 -16.34
N HIS A 237 9.53 11.25 -16.83
CA HIS A 237 10.94 11.31 -16.41
C HIS A 237 11.41 12.75 -16.15
N ILE A 238 12.25 12.93 -15.13
CA ILE A 238 12.76 14.21 -14.62
C ILE A 238 14.28 14.17 -14.39
N ASP A 239 14.94 15.31 -14.61
CA ASP A 239 16.34 15.53 -14.24
C ASP A 239 16.46 15.98 -12.78
N VAL A 240 17.13 15.19 -11.93
CA VAL A 240 17.20 15.38 -10.46
C VAL A 240 18.15 16.48 -10.00
N MET A 241 18.95 17.04 -10.89
CA MET A 241 19.83 18.17 -10.57
C MET A 241 19.18 19.52 -10.92
N THR A 242 18.29 19.54 -11.92
CA THR A 242 17.67 20.76 -12.45
C THR A 242 16.16 20.85 -12.24
N GLY A 243 15.49 19.75 -11.88
CA GLY A 243 14.02 19.69 -11.77
C GLY A 243 13.29 19.74 -13.11
N ARG A 244 13.99 19.49 -14.23
CA ARG A 244 13.46 19.63 -15.59
C ARG A 244 12.94 18.30 -16.12
N TRP A 245 11.66 18.27 -16.50
CA TRP A 245 11.02 17.13 -17.18
C TRP A 245 11.64 16.85 -18.55
N THR A 246 12.11 15.62 -18.74
CA THR A 246 12.75 15.10 -19.95
C THR A 246 11.80 14.25 -20.79
N ALA A 247 10.92 13.47 -20.15
CA ALA A 247 9.74 12.87 -20.78
C ALA A 247 8.48 13.54 -20.24
N GLN A 248 7.73 14.21 -21.12
CA GLN A 248 6.63 15.14 -20.77
C GLN A 248 5.23 14.58 -21.06
N ASP A 249 5.15 13.29 -21.38
CA ASP A 249 3.89 12.55 -21.34
C ASP A 249 3.53 12.25 -19.88
N ALA A 250 2.26 12.45 -19.57
CA ALA A 250 1.62 12.17 -18.28
C ALA A 250 0.64 11.01 -18.47
N GLY A 251 0.70 10.03 -17.58
CA GLY A 251 -0.21 8.90 -17.46
C GLY A 251 -0.41 8.58 -15.98
N ILE A 252 -1.09 7.47 -15.68
CA ILE A 252 -1.13 6.93 -14.30
C ILE A 252 -0.34 5.63 -14.16
N GLY A 253 0.20 5.08 -15.25
CA GLY A 253 0.98 3.84 -15.28
C GLY A 253 2.50 4.03 -15.28
N GLY A 254 3.16 3.10 -15.96
CA GLY A 254 4.59 2.80 -15.88
C GLY A 254 5.54 3.98 -15.69
N GLY A 255 6.11 4.09 -14.49
CA GLY A 255 7.08 5.12 -14.11
C GLY A 255 6.45 6.37 -13.48
N VAL A 256 5.14 6.36 -13.24
CA VAL A 256 4.41 7.41 -12.49
C VAL A 256 3.51 6.80 -11.42
N ASP A 257 2.82 5.71 -11.76
CA ASP A 257 2.13 4.75 -10.87
C ASP A 257 2.29 4.96 -9.35
N SER A 258 3.32 4.36 -8.77
CA SER A 258 3.52 4.18 -7.33
C SER A 258 3.80 5.50 -6.59
N TYR A 259 4.13 6.60 -7.29
CA TYR A 259 4.16 7.93 -6.67
C TYR A 259 2.76 8.35 -6.20
N PHE A 260 1.72 8.15 -7.01
CA PHE A 260 0.34 8.49 -6.59
C PHE A 260 -0.17 7.54 -5.52
N GLU A 261 0.20 6.26 -5.60
CA GLU A 261 -0.09 5.26 -4.57
C GLU A 261 0.52 5.66 -3.22
N TYR A 262 1.79 6.05 -3.18
CA TYR A 262 2.51 6.40 -1.95
C TYR A 262 2.04 7.72 -1.35
N LEU A 263 1.45 8.62 -2.15
CA LEU A 263 0.72 9.77 -1.62
C LEU A 263 -0.58 9.36 -0.87
N VAL A 264 -1.21 8.24 -1.21
CA VAL A 264 -2.39 7.70 -0.49
C VAL A 264 -1.95 6.78 0.65
N LYS A 265 -1.31 5.66 0.33
CA LYS A 265 -0.87 4.63 1.29
C LYS A 265 0.07 5.23 2.35
N GLY A 266 0.98 6.13 1.98
CA GLY A 266 1.84 6.87 2.92
C GLY A 266 1.13 7.95 3.75
N ALA A 267 0.03 8.54 3.26
CA ALA A 267 -0.78 9.46 4.08
C ALA A 267 -1.48 8.71 5.23
N ILE A 268 -1.94 7.50 4.94
CA ILE A 268 -2.60 6.60 5.91
C ILE A 268 -1.56 6.08 6.92
N LEU A 269 -0.48 5.47 6.45
CA LEU A 269 0.51 4.79 7.31
C LEU A 269 1.24 5.74 8.28
N LEU A 270 1.53 6.98 7.85
CA LEU A 270 2.32 7.94 8.62
C LEU A 270 1.49 9.11 9.16
N GLU A 271 0.16 9.10 8.93
CA GLU A 271 -0.80 10.16 9.28
C GLU A 271 -0.39 11.55 8.79
N ARG A 272 -0.01 11.60 7.50
CA ARG A 272 0.46 12.83 6.84
C ARG A 272 -0.61 13.39 5.89
N PRO A 273 -1.51 14.28 6.36
CA PRO A 273 -2.58 14.83 5.52
C PRO A 273 -2.04 15.66 4.34
N GLU A 274 -0.80 16.16 4.40
CA GLU A 274 -0.18 16.79 3.22
C GLU A 274 -0.09 15.83 2.04
N LEU A 275 0.24 14.56 2.25
CA LEU A 275 0.36 13.57 1.17
C LEU A 275 -1.00 13.30 0.51
N MET A 276 -2.05 13.12 1.32
CA MET A 276 -3.43 13.00 0.83
C MET A 276 -3.89 14.27 0.10
N SER A 277 -3.45 15.46 0.53
CA SER A 277 -3.75 16.72 -0.14
C SER A 277 -3.04 16.82 -1.51
N MET A 278 -1.77 16.38 -1.60
CA MET A 278 -1.05 16.28 -2.87
C MET A 278 -1.73 15.30 -3.84
N PHE A 279 -2.19 14.14 -3.35
CA PHE A 279 -2.96 13.19 -4.17
C PHE A 279 -4.26 13.81 -4.67
N ASN A 280 -5.04 14.46 -3.81
CA ASN A 280 -6.32 15.05 -4.20
C ASN A 280 -6.19 16.18 -5.23
N GLU A 281 -5.12 16.99 -5.17
CA GLU A 281 -4.80 17.94 -6.24
C GLU A 281 -4.50 17.23 -7.56
N ALA A 282 -3.65 16.19 -7.53
CA ALA A 282 -3.28 15.42 -8.72
C ALA A 282 -4.49 14.69 -9.32
N ARG A 283 -5.35 14.09 -8.48
CA ARG A 283 -6.55 13.34 -8.84
C ARG A 283 -7.50 14.17 -9.70
N GLN A 284 -7.76 15.42 -9.30
CA GLN A 284 -8.63 16.35 -10.03
C GLN A 284 -8.13 16.65 -11.45
N VAL A 285 -6.81 16.79 -11.64
CA VAL A 285 -6.23 17.06 -12.96
C VAL A 285 -6.07 15.79 -13.80
N ILE A 286 -5.85 14.64 -13.17
CA ILE A 286 -5.88 13.31 -13.81
C ILE A 286 -7.28 13.03 -14.40
N ASP A 287 -8.35 13.20 -13.61
CA ASP A 287 -9.73 13.03 -14.13
C ASP A 287 -10.06 14.02 -15.25
N LYS A 288 -9.63 15.28 -15.10
CA LYS A 288 -9.92 16.33 -16.09
C LYS A 288 -9.24 16.09 -17.44
N TYR A 289 -7.98 15.64 -17.44
CA TYR A 289 -7.16 15.56 -18.65
C TYR A 289 -6.97 14.13 -19.16
N LEU A 290 -6.67 13.18 -18.28
CA LEU A 290 -6.30 11.81 -18.67
C LEU A 290 -7.53 10.89 -18.81
N LYS A 291 -8.57 11.04 -17.97
CA LYS A 291 -9.72 10.12 -17.98
C LYS A 291 -10.62 10.28 -19.22
N LYS A 292 -10.99 9.17 -19.86
CA LYS A 292 -11.95 9.06 -20.98
C LYS A 292 -12.75 7.76 -20.83
N ASP A 293 -14.07 7.85 -20.66
CA ASP A 293 -14.99 6.69 -20.60
C ASP A 293 -14.54 5.57 -19.61
N ASP A 294 -14.14 5.99 -18.40
CA ASP A 294 -13.55 5.17 -17.33
C ASP A 294 -12.26 4.39 -17.73
N TRP A 295 -11.59 4.80 -18.81
CA TRP A 295 -10.16 4.56 -19.07
C TRP A 295 -9.34 5.80 -18.70
N TYR A 296 -8.02 5.63 -18.59
CA TYR A 296 -7.06 6.74 -18.52
C TYR A 296 -6.14 6.64 -19.73
N VAL A 297 -5.84 7.77 -20.37
CA VAL A 297 -4.98 7.83 -21.56
C VAL A 297 -3.83 8.80 -21.34
N TRP A 298 -2.71 8.55 -22.03
CA TRP A 298 -1.55 9.41 -21.96
C TRP A 298 -1.83 10.77 -22.60
N ALA A 299 -1.36 11.85 -21.97
CA ALA A 299 -1.47 13.22 -22.47
C ALA A 299 -0.24 14.06 -22.14
N THR A 300 0.06 15.09 -22.93
CA THR A 300 1.18 15.99 -22.61
C THR A 300 0.92 16.76 -21.32
N MET A 301 1.84 16.66 -20.36
CA MET A 301 1.73 17.28 -19.03
C MET A 301 1.53 18.80 -19.09
N LEU A 302 1.98 19.48 -20.14
CA LEU A 302 1.92 20.94 -20.27
C LEU A 302 0.58 21.48 -20.77
N LYS A 303 -0.24 20.64 -21.43
CA LYS A 303 -1.48 21.08 -22.10
C LYS A 303 -2.67 20.11 -21.97
N GLY A 304 -2.49 18.92 -21.42
CA GLY A 304 -3.54 17.92 -21.27
C GLY A 304 -4.15 17.44 -22.60
N HIS A 305 -3.41 17.56 -23.71
CA HIS A 305 -3.81 17.00 -25.00
C HIS A 305 -3.37 15.53 -25.05
N VAL A 306 -4.30 14.62 -25.37
CA VAL A 306 -4.02 13.18 -25.49
C VAL A 306 -2.90 12.96 -26.51
N THR A 307 -1.88 12.19 -26.12
CA THR A 307 -0.73 11.82 -26.96
C THR A 307 -0.83 10.37 -27.43
N LEU A 308 -1.27 9.45 -26.57
CA LEU A 308 -1.58 8.06 -26.94
C LEU A 308 -2.87 7.55 -26.24
N PRO A 309 -3.90 7.12 -26.99
CA PRO A 309 -5.09 6.48 -26.44
C PRO A 309 -4.83 5.00 -26.16
N VAL A 310 -4.05 4.74 -25.13
CA VAL A 310 -3.65 3.40 -24.68
C VAL A 310 -3.96 3.20 -23.21
N PHE A 311 -4.17 1.94 -22.83
CA PHE A 311 -4.15 1.45 -21.45
C PHE A 311 -2.88 0.62 -21.23
N GLN A 312 -2.27 0.70 -20.06
CA GLN A 312 -1.15 -0.18 -19.68
C GLN A 312 -1.56 -1.15 -18.57
N SER A 313 -1.03 -2.38 -18.58
CA SER A 313 -1.20 -3.38 -17.51
C SER A 313 -1.05 -2.77 -16.10
N LEU A 314 0.05 -2.05 -15.89
CA LEU A 314 0.40 -1.31 -14.67
C LEU A 314 -0.66 -0.32 -14.18
N GLU A 315 -1.52 0.22 -15.04
CA GLU A 315 -2.60 1.16 -14.63
C GLU A 315 -3.71 0.46 -13.85
N SER A 316 -3.65 -0.88 -13.73
CA SER A 316 -4.62 -1.69 -13.01
C SER A 316 -4.60 -1.55 -11.49
N TYR A 317 -3.58 -0.94 -10.87
CA TYR A 317 -3.56 -0.59 -9.42
C TYR A 317 -4.58 0.50 -9.05
N TRP A 318 -4.98 1.34 -10.01
CA TRP A 318 -5.72 2.57 -9.74
C TRP A 318 -7.09 2.35 -9.08
N PRO A 319 -7.91 1.35 -9.47
CA PRO A 319 -9.14 1.02 -8.76
C PRO A 319 -8.91 0.61 -7.29
N GLY A 320 -7.79 -0.01 -6.94
CA GLY A 320 -7.39 -0.32 -5.56
C GLY A 320 -7.12 0.96 -4.77
N VAL A 321 -6.32 1.88 -5.32
CA VAL A 321 -6.08 3.21 -4.72
C VAL A 321 -7.38 4.01 -4.55
N LEU A 322 -8.31 3.91 -5.50
CA LEU A 322 -9.65 4.50 -5.38
C LEU A 322 -10.50 3.82 -4.30
N SER A 323 -10.40 2.50 -4.14
CA SER A 323 -11.13 1.75 -3.10
C SER A 323 -10.65 2.13 -1.70
N LEU A 324 -9.34 2.35 -1.51
CA LEU A 324 -8.76 2.81 -0.23
C LEU A 324 -9.32 4.16 0.24
N ILE A 325 -9.75 5.02 -0.69
CA ILE A 325 -10.37 6.32 -0.39
C ILE A 325 -11.91 6.32 -0.51
N GLY A 326 -12.55 5.17 -0.75
CA GLY A 326 -14.03 5.06 -0.83
C GLY A 326 -14.66 5.44 -2.18
N GLU A 327 -13.87 5.54 -3.25
CA GLU A 327 -14.35 5.77 -4.63
C GLU A 327 -14.76 4.45 -5.34
N SER A 328 -15.31 3.48 -4.59
CA SER A 328 -15.60 2.12 -5.06
C SER A 328 -16.55 2.07 -6.25
N ALA A 329 -17.55 2.95 -6.31
CA ALA A 329 -18.44 3.06 -7.46
C ALA A 329 -17.72 3.50 -8.74
N THR A 330 -16.61 4.24 -8.63
CA THR A 330 -15.73 4.60 -9.75
C THR A 330 -14.73 3.49 -10.05
N ALA A 331 -14.12 2.90 -9.03
CA ALA A 331 -13.23 1.74 -9.14
C ALA A 331 -13.90 0.58 -9.88
N MET A 332 -15.15 0.24 -9.58
CA MET A 332 -15.89 -0.86 -10.21
C MET A 332 -16.08 -0.67 -11.72
N ARG A 333 -16.35 0.55 -12.20
CA ARG A 333 -16.48 0.80 -13.65
C ARG A 333 -15.14 0.64 -14.37
N ILE A 334 -14.06 1.09 -13.73
CA ILE A 334 -12.69 0.97 -14.27
C ILE A 334 -12.24 -0.51 -14.27
N ILE A 335 -12.50 -1.28 -13.19
CA ILE A 335 -12.09 -2.69 -13.12
C ILE A 335 -12.85 -3.56 -14.13
N HIS A 336 -14.13 -3.25 -14.44
CA HIS A 336 -14.85 -3.90 -15.53
C HIS A 336 -14.22 -3.63 -16.90
N ASN A 337 -13.80 -2.38 -17.19
CA ASN A 337 -13.06 -2.04 -18.40
C ASN A 337 -11.77 -2.86 -18.50
N TYR A 338 -10.95 -2.88 -17.45
CA TYR A 338 -9.65 -3.58 -17.47
C TYR A 338 -9.82 -5.11 -17.54
N HIS A 339 -10.76 -5.68 -16.78
CA HIS A 339 -11.07 -7.10 -16.84
C HIS A 339 -11.67 -7.53 -18.20
N SER A 340 -12.29 -6.62 -18.98
CA SER A 340 -12.74 -6.96 -20.34
C SER A 340 -11.57 -7.36 -21.26
N VAL A 341 -10.39 -6.74 -21.09
CA VAL A 341 -9.15 -7.12 -21.80
C VAL A 341 -8.67 -8.49 -21.32
N TRP A 342 -8.77 -8.77 -20.01
CA TRP A 342 -8.48 -10.10 -19.47
C TRP A 342 -9.45 -11.16 -20.04
N LYS A 343 -10.74 -10.86 -20.23
CA LYS A 343 -11.68 -11.78 -20.89
C LYS A 343 -11.42 -11.95 -22.39
N GLN A 344 -10.79 -10.97 -23.05
CA GLN A 344 -10.41 -11.06 -24.47
C GLN A 344 -9.21 -11.98 -24.70
N TYR A 345 -8.21 -11.94 -23.83
CA TYR A 345 -6.92 -12.63 -24.04
C TYR A 345 -6.52 -13.64 -22.95
N GLY A 346 -7.25 -13.73 -21.84
CA GLY A 346 -6.83 -14.45 -20.63
C GLY A 346 -5.75 -13.73 -19.80
N PHE A 347 -5.31 -12.53 -20.23
CA PHE A 347 -4.22 -11.74 -19.64
C PHE A 347 -4.33 -10.27 -20.06
N THR A 348 -3.78 -9.33 -19.28
CA THR A 348 -3.60 -7.92 -19.69
C THR A 348 -2.23 -7.72 -20.36
N PRO A 349 -2.14 -7.26 -21.62
CA PRO A 349 -0.85 -6.95 -22.25
C PRO A 349 -0.23 -5.67 -21.66
N GLU A 350 1.10 -5.55 -21.75
CA GLU A 350 1.83 -4.35 -21.28
C GLU A 350 1.28 -3.03 -21.83
N VAL A 351 0.79 -3.01 -23.07
CA VAL A 351 0.05 -1.86 -23.63
C VAL A 351 -1.08 -2.35 -24.55
N TYR A 352 -2.32 -1.96 -24.25
CA TYR A 352 -3.52 -2.21 -25.04
C TYR A 352 -3.96 -0.91 -25.76
N ASN A 353 -4.25 -0.99 -27.06
CA ASN A 353 -4.63 0.16 -27.87
C ASN A 353 -6.17 0.31 -27.90
N LEU A 354 -6.67 1.39 -27.30
CA LEU A 354 -8.10 1.64 -27.16
C LEU A 354 -8.78 2.00 -28.50
N GLY A 355 -8.01 2.41 -29.51
CA GLY A 355 -8.51 2.74 -30.85
C GLY A 355 -8.66 1.53 -31.78
N THR A 356 -7.90 0.45 -31.56
CA THR A 356 -8.03 -0.80 -32.34
C THR A 356 -8.68 -1.94 -31.58
N GLY A 357 -8.66 -1.91 -30.24
CA GLY A 357 -9.10 -3.03 -29.40
C GLY A 357 -8.09 -4.19 -29.37
N GLU A 358 -6.78 -3.89 -29.50
CA GLU A 358 -5.73 -4.90 -29.63
C GLU A 358 -4.50 -4.64 -28.74
N ALA A 359 -3.80 -5.71 -28.38
CA ALA A 359 -2.47 -5.65 -27.78
C ALA A 359 -1.47 -4.96 -28.73
N SER A 360 -0.70 -3.98 -28.21
CA SER A 360 0.12 -3.08 -29.02
C SER A 360 1.43 -3.74 -29.48
N PRO A 361 1.86 -3.56 -30.75
CA PRO A 361 3.08 -4.18 -31.28
C PRO A 361 4.34 -3.97 -30.42
N SER A 362 5.04 -5.06 -30.10
CA SER A 362 6.19 -5.11 -29.18
C SER A 362 5.91 -4.76 -27.72
N ARG A 363 4.63 -4.79 -27.30
CA ARG A 363 4.13 -4.60 -25.92
C ARG A 363 2.98 -5.58 -25.60
N GLU A 364 2.98 -6.76 -26.23
CA GLU A 364 1.91 -7.76 -26.07
C GLU A 364 2.13 -8.77 -24.94
N SER A 365 3.23 -8.65 -24.19
CA SER A 365 3.57 -9.54 -23.08
C SER A 365 2.73 -9.28 -21.81
N TYR A 366 2.65 -10.28 -20.95
CA TYR A 366 2.18 -10.19 -19.56
C TYR A 366 3.18 -10.92 -18.63
N PRO A 367 4.02 -10.19 -17.88
CA PRO A 367 5.06 -10.78 -17.03
C PRO A 367 4.55 -11.23 -15.65
N LEU A 368 3.36 -11.85 -15.58
CA LEU A 368 2.74 -12.37 -14.34
C LEU A 368 2.37 -11.30 -13.29
N ARG A 369 2.04 -10.09 -13.76
CA ARG A 369 1.82 -8.88 -12.93
C ARG A 369 0.64 -8.95 -11.95
N PRO A 370 0.70 -8.22 -10.82
CA PRO A 370 -0.30 -8.25 -9.76
C PRO A 370 -1.37 -7.16 -9.83
N GLU A 371 -1.16 -6.06 -10.56
CA GLU A 371 -1.87 -4.80 -10.25
C GLU A 371 -3.40 -4.91 -10.45
N LEU A 372 -3.84 -5.79 -11.37
CA LEU A 372 -5.26 -6.11 -11.56
C LEU A 372 -5.85 -6.90 -10.38
N ILE A 373 -5.12 -7.87 -9.82
CA ILE A 373 -5.60 -8.67 -8.69
C ILE A 373 -5.48 -7.92 -7.36
N GLU A 374 -4.51 -7.02 -7.18
CA GLU A 374 -4.48 -6.04 -6.08
C GLU A 374 -5.81 -5.28 -6.00
N SER A 375 -6.19 -4.64 -7.11
CA SER A 375 -7.43 -3.87 -7.20
C SER A 375 -8.70 -4.70 -7.00
N ILE A 376 -8.75 -5.92 -7.53
CA ILE A 376 -9.87 -6.85 -7.31
C ILE A 376 -9.96 -7.23 -5.83
N MET A 377 -8.83 -7.48 -5.16
CA MET A 377 -8.77 -7.80 -3.73
C MET A 377 -9.28 -6.63 -2.89
N TYR A 378 -8.74 -5.42 -3.06
CA TYR A 378 -9.19 -4.24 -2.32
C TYR A 378 -10.66 -3.90 -2.56
N LEU A 379 -11.11 -3.91 -3.82
CA LEU A 379 -12.51 -3.61 -4.15
C LEU A 379 -13.46 -4.70 -3.63
N TYR A 380 -13.03 -5.96 -3.55
CA TYR A 380 -13.82 -7.03 -2.95
C TYR A 380 -13.91 -6.89 -1.42
N ARG A 381 -12.86 -6.41 -0.75
CA ARG A 381 -12.91 -6.14 0.70
C ARG A 381 -13.94 -5.09 1.07
N ASP A 382 -14.01 -4.02 0.26
CA ASP A 382 -14.96 -2.92 0.41
C ASP A 382 -16.39 -3.31 -0.03
N THR A 383 -16.58 -3.77 -1.27
CA THR A 383 -17.92 -3.97 -1.87
C THR A 383 -18.55 -5.33 -1.60
N ARG A 384 -17.73 -6.36 -1.31
CA ARG A 384 -18.13 -7.78 -1.22
C ARG A 384 -18.81 -8.36 -2.47
N ASP A 385 -18.74 -7.69 -3.63
CA ASP A 385 -19.41 -8.13 -4.86
C ASP A 385 -18.85 -9.48 -5.36
N PRO A 386 -19.68 -10.54 -5.52
CA PRO A 386 -19.22 -11.85 -5.99
C PRO A 386 -18.63 -11.84 -7.41
N ILE A 387 -18.88 -10.81 -8.23
CA ILE A 387 -18.25 -10.71 -9.55
C ILE A 387 -16.73 -10.57 -9.44
N LEU A 388 -16.21 -10.03 -8.34
CA LEU A 388 -14.77 -9.86 -8.10
C LEU A 388 -14.09 -11.19 -7.73
N LEU A 389 -14.79 -12.10 -7.03
CA LEU A 389 -14.33 -13.49 -6.88
C LEU A 389 -14.25 -14.19 -8.25
N GLN A 390 -15.19 -13.90 -9.16
CA GLN A 390 -15.16 -14.42 -10.53
C GLN A 390 -14.00 -13.85 -11.35
N MET A 391 -13.67 -12.56 -11.21
CA MET A 391 -12.47 -11.97 -11.86
C MET A 391 -11.18 -12.62 -11.32
N GLY A 392 -11.08 -12.81 -10.01
CA GLY A 392 -9.94 -13.51 -9.39
C GLY A 392 -9.80 -14.96 -9.84
N GLU A 393 -10.91 -15.68 -10.04
CA GLU A 393 -10.89 -17.03 -10.58
C GLU A 393 -10.49 -17.04 -12.06
N ASP A 394 -11.01 -16.12 -12.88
CA ASP A 394 -10.59 -15.94 -14.28
C ASP A 394 -9.07 -15.68 -14.39
N ILE A 395 -8.47 -14.93 -13.46
CA ILE A 395 -7.02 -14.72 -13.34
C ILE A 395 -6.30 -16.03 -12.95
N LEU A 396 -6.68 -16.63 -11.82
CA LEU A 396 -6.10 -17.88 -11.29
C LEU A 396 -6.10 -19.01 -12.32
N ARG A 397 -7.23 -19.22 -13.00
CA ARG A 397 -7.40 -20.29 -14.00
C ARG A 397 -6.55 -20.01 -15.25
N SER A 398 -6.43 -18.75 -15.68
CA SER A 398 -5.59 -18.37 -16.83
C SER A 398 -4.10 -18.57 -16.55
N ILE A 399 -3.62 -18.20 -15.35
CA ILE A 399 -2.23 -18.43 -14.93
C ILE A 399 -1.94 -19.93 -14.79
N GLN A 400 -2.80 -20.70 -14.10
CA GLN A 400 -2.65 -22.17 -13.97
C GLN A 400 -2.66 -22.89 -15.33
N HIS A 401 -3.48 -22.44 -16.28
CA HIS A 401 -3.57 -23.07 -17.61
C HIS A 401 -2.40 -22.67 -18.52
N SER A 402 -2.19 -21.37 -18.72
CA SER A 402 -1.34 -20.86 -19.80
C SER A 402 0.05 -20.44 -19.35
N ALA A 403 0.29 -20.02 -18.10
CA ALA A 403 1.63 -19.63 -17.64
C ALA A 403 2.46 -20.79 -17.09
N ARG A 404 1.83 -21.80 -16.47
CA ARG A 404 2.52 -22.88 -15.74
C ARG A 404 3.54 -23.68 -16.56
N THR A 405 4.60 -24.13 -15.90
CA THR A 405 5.69 -24.96 -16.46
C THR A 405 6.03 -26.12 -15.51
N PRO A 406 6.93 -27.06 -15.89
CA PRO A 406 7.49 -28.06 -14.98
C PRO A 406 8.37 -27.49 -13.85
N CYS A 407 8.81 -26.23 -13.94
CA CYS A 407 9.79 -25.58 -13.06
C CYS A 407 9.34 -24.16 -12.68
N GLY A 408 8.09 -23.97 -12.26
CA GLY A 408 7.48 -22.67 -11.92
C GLY A 408 6.45 -22.18 -12.93
N PHE A 409 6.33 -20.87 -13.12
CA PHE A 409 5.38 -20.21 -14.04
C PHE A 409 6.11 -19.22 -14.93
N ALA A 410 5.82 -19.19 -16.22
CA ALA A 410 6.53 -18.37 -17.19
C ALA A 410 5.73 -17.13 -17.59
N THR A 411 6.43 -16.00 -17.72
CA THR A 411 5.96 -14.80 -18.43
C THR A 411 5.31 -15.18 -19.76
N ILE A 412 4.14 -14.61 -20.03
CA ILE A 412 3.48 -14.73 -21.33
C ILE A 412 4.09 -13.68 -22.25
N LYS A 413 4.76 -14.10 -23.33
CA LYS A 413 5.46 -13.21 -24.27
C LYS A 413 4.51 -12.53 -25.26
N ASP A 414 3.31 -13.09 -25.46
CA ASP A 414 2.23 -12.51 -26.25
C ASP A 414 0.88 -13.09 -25.79
N VAL A 415 0.00 -12.21 -25.32
CA VAL A 415 -1.34 -12.60 -24.83
C VAL A 415 -2.27 -13.13 -25.92
N ARG A 416 -1.92 -12.99 -27.21
CA ARG A 416 -2.71 -13.46 -28.36
C ARG A 416 -2.50 -14.94 -28.69
N ASP A 417 -1.31 -15.49 -28.42
CA ASP A 417 -0.92 -16.87 -28.75
C ASP A 417 -0.42 -17.69 -27.53
N HIS A 418 -0.28 -17.04 -26.37
CA HIS A 418 0.18 -17.61 -25.09
C HIS A 418 1.60 -18.23 -25.16
N ARG A 419 2.43 -17.83 -26.13
CA ARG A 419 3.83 -18.27 -26.19
C ARG A 419 4.60 -17.70 -24.98
N LYS A 420 5.47 -18.52 -24.40
CA LYS A 420 6.17 -18.22 -23.14
C LYS A 420 7.51 -17.52 -23.36
N GLU A 421 7.92 -16.75 -22.35
CA GLU A 421 9.26 -16.18 -22.17
C GLU A 421 9.90 -16.85 -20.94
N ASP A 422 11.21 -17.06 -20.95
CA ASP A 422 11.93 -17.82 -19.92
C ASP A 422 12.26 -16.96 -18.68
N ARG A 423 11.22 -16.41 -18.03
CA ARG A 423 11.34 -15.55 -16.84
C ARG A 423 10.13 -15.66 -15.91
N MET A 424 10.40 -15.85 -14.62
CA MET A 424 9.47 -15.71 -13.50
C MET A 424 10.04 -14.63 -12.57
N GLU A 425 9.39 -13.47 -12.53
CA GLU A 425 9.83 -12.33 -11.71
C GLU A 425 9.44 -12.55 -10.23
N SER A 426 10.20 -11.96 -9.30
CA SER A 426 10.02 -12.21 -7.87
C SER A 426 8.61 -11.79 -7.38
N PHE A 427 8.08 -10.69 -7.92
CA PHE A 427 6.73 -10.18 -7.66
C PHE A 427 5.60 -11.17 -7.97
N PHE A 428 5.82 -12.21 -8.79
CA PHE A 428 4.80 -13.23 -9.00
C PHE A 428 4.47 -13.96 -7.69
N LEU A 429 5.50 -14.23 -6.88
CA LEU A 429 5.38 -14.87 -5.57
C LEU A 429 5.09 -13.86 -4.45
N ALA A 430 5.71 -12.67 -4.50
CA ALA A 430 5.49 -11.62 -3.50
C ALA A 430 4.11 -10.97 -3.61
N GLU A 431 3.56 -10.79 -4.81
CA GLU A 431 2.36 -9.98 -5.03
C GLU A 431 1.21 -10.77 -5.67
N THR A 432 1.42 -11.36 -6.85
CA THR A 432 0.31 -11.93 -7.64
C THR A 432 -0.34 -13.11 -6.91
N THR A 433 0.46 -14.03 -6.33
CA THR A 433 -0.07 -15.08 -5.45
C THR A 433 -0.56 -14.55 -4.11
N LYS A 434 -0.04 -13.43 -3.60
CA LYS A 434 -0.44 -12.82 -2.32
C LYS A 434 -1.85 -12.24 -2.40
N TYR A 435 -2.13 -11.41 -3.40
CA TYR A 435 -3.47 -10.85 -3.62
C TYR A 435 -4.50 -11.90 -4.06
N LEU A 436 -4.10 -12.89 -4.89
CA LEU A 436 -4.96 -14.05 -5.19
C LEU A 436 -5.34 -14.83 -3.91
N TYR A 437 -4.36 -15.10 -3.04
CA TYR A 437 -4.61 -15.85 -1.81
C TYR A 437 -5.48 -15.06 -0.84
N LEU A 438 -5.20 -13.76 -0.65
CA LEU A 438 -5.96 -12.88 0.23
C LEU A 438 -7.39 -12.63 -0.25
N LEU A 439 -7.66 -12.62 -1.56
CA LEU A 439 -9.02 -12.57 -2.11
C LEU A 439 -9.84 -13.79 -1.69
N PHE A 440 -9.22 -14.98 -1.66
CA PHE A 440 -9.86 -16.25 -1.33
C PHE A 440 -9.69 -16.70 0.14
N ASP A 441 -8.98 -15.92 0.97
CA ASP A 441 -8.84 -16.14 2.41
C ASP A 441 -9.49 -14.97 3.18
N PRO A 442 -10.82 -14.79 3.11
CA PRO A 442 -11.52 -13.61 3.63
C PRO A 442 -11.43 -13.47 5.16
N ASP A 443 -11.03 -14.54 5.86
CA ASP A 443 -10.87 -14.64 7.31
C ASP A 443 -9.38 -14.48 7.75
N ASN A 444 -8.46 -14.14 6.83
CA ASN A 444 -7.03 -14.00 7.12
C ASN A 444 -6.74 -12.82 8.08
N PHE A 445 -5.69 -12.94 8.93
CA PHE A 445 -5.32 -11.91 9.90
C PHE A 445 -4.97 -10.55 9.27
N ILE A 446 -4.49 -10.55 8.02
CA ILE A 446 -4.24 -9.34 7.23
C ILE A 446 -5.50 -8.48 7.08
N HIS A 447 -6.68 -9.11 7.04
CA HIS A 447 -7.97 -8.45 6.89
C HIS A 447 -8.59 -7.97 8.21
N ASN A 448 -7.86 -8.04 9.33
CA ASN A 448 -8.32 -7.51 10.61
C ASN A 448 -8.62 -5.99 10.47
N PRO A 449 -9.86 -5.53 10.71
CA PRO A 449 -10.28 -4.17 10.37
C PRO A 449 -10.07 -3.13 11.49
N GLY A 450 -9.06 -3.28 12.35
CA GLY A 450 -8.84 -2.36 13.48
C GLY A 450 -9.77 -2.63 14.67
N VAL A 451 -10.07 -3.90 14.95
CA VAL A 451 -11.04 -4.31 15.99
C VAL A 451 -10.37 -5.05 17.16
N HIS A 452 -9.37 -5.87 16.88
CA HIS A 452 -8.69 -6.68 17.89
C HIS A 452 -7.17 -6.52 17.74
N GLY A 453 -6.45 -6.31 18.83
CA GLY A 453 -4.99 -6.20 18.84
C GLY A 453 -4.40 -6.76 20.13
N THR A 454 -3.14 -7.15 20.07
CA THR A 454 -2.41 -7.74 21.20
C THR A 454 -1.51 -6.69 21.84
N VAL A 455 -1.67 -6.47 23.14
CA VAL A 455 -0.73 -5.65 23.93
C VAL A 455 0.45 -6.51 24.37
N ILE A 456 1.66 -6.10 24.02
CA ILE A 456 2.91 -6.74 24.45
C ILE A 456 3.76 -5.77 25.28
N ASN A 457 4.55 -6.31 26.21
CA ASN A 457 5.47 -5.53 27.02
C ASN A 457 6.89 -5.59 26.44
N THR A 458 7.38 -4.46 25.93
CA THR A 458 8.75 -4.30 25.42
C THR A 458 9.62 -3.59 26.46
N PRO A 459 10.96 -3.60 26.34
CA PRO A 459 11.84 -2.73 27.14
C PRO A 459 11.53 -1.23 27.00
N ASN A 460 10.90 -0.82 25.88
CA ASN A 460 10.45 0.55 25.64
C ASN A 460 9.05 0.82 26.23
N GLY A 461 8.36 -0.18 26.79
CA GLY A 461 7.01 -0.14 27.37
C GLY A 461 5.96 -0.90 26.55
N GLU A 462 4.68 -0.60 26.79
CA GLU A 462 3.55 -1.27 26.11
C GLU A 462 3.48 -0.97 24.61
N CYS A 463 3.49 -2.00 23.79
CA CYS A 463 3.35 -1.94 22.34
C CYS A 463 2.04 -2.63 21.95
N ILE A 464 1.27 -2.03 21.04
CA ILE A 464 0.14 -2.72 20.39
C ILE A 464 0.68 -3.31 19.10
N VAL A 465 0.38 -4.58 18.86
CA VAL A 465 0.65 -5.29 17.61
C VAL A 465 -0.63 -5.99 17.15
N ASP A 466 -0.69 -6.36 15.88
CA ASP A 466 -1.76 -7.21 15.33
C ASP A 466 -3.13 -6.55 15.27
N MET A 467 -3.21 -5.23 15.48
CA MET A 467 -4.47 -4.47 15.49
C MET A 467 -5.20 -4.55 14.14
N GLY A 468 -4.45 -4.82 13.07
CA GLY A 468 -4.94 -4.93 11.71
C GLY A 468 -4.75 -3.65 10.92
N GLY A 469 -5.47 -3.54 9.79
CA GLY A 469 -5.39 -2.37 8.93
C GLY A 469 -4.02 -2.22 8.23
N TYR A 470 -3.39 -3.34 7.92
CA TYR A 470 -2.07 -3.41 7.31
C TYR A 470 -2.01 -2.58 6.00
N VAL A 471 -1.07 -1.63 5.93
CA VAL A 471 -0.79 -0.87 4.71
C VAL A 471 0.27 -1.61 3.91
N PHE A 472 -0.06 -1.97 2.67
CA PHE A 472 0.86 -2.63 1.75
C PHE A 472 1.74 -1.58 1.07
N ASN A 473 3.02 -1.88 0.85
CA ASN A 473 3.84 -1.09 -0.07
C ASN A 473 3.51 -1.45 -1.54
N THR A 474 4.21 -0.88 -2.53
CA THR A 474 3.95 -1.15 -3.97
C THR A 474 4.40 -2.56 -4.43
N GLU A 475 5.07 -3.30 -3.55
CA GLU A 475 5.57 -4.68 -3.77
C GLU A 475 4.80 -5.68 -2.87
N ALA A 476 3.57 -5.31 -2.53
CA ALA A 476 2.67 -6.03 -1.65
C ALA A 476 3.21 -6.41 -0.25
N HIS A 477 4.19 -5.69 0.30
CA HIS A 477 4.68 -5.93 1.65
C HIS A 477 3.81 -5.23 2.72
N PRO A 478 3.08 -5.96 3.59
CA PRO A 478 2.21 -5.36 4.59
C PRO A 478 2.99 -4.81 5.79
N ILE A 479 2.61 -3.62 6.24
CA ILE A 479 3.15 -2.92 7.40
C ILE A 479 1.99 -2.63 8.37
N ASP A 480 2.13 -3.05 9.63
CA ASP A 480 1.17 -2.74 10.70
C ASP A 480 1.38 -1.28 11.17
N PRO A 481 0.42 -0.36 10.97
CA PRO A 481 0.58 1.04 11.37
C PRO A 481 0.73 1.21 12.88
N THR A 482 0.12 0.33 13.69
CA THR A 482 0.16 0.46 15.16
C THR A 482 1.52 0.15 15.74
N MET A 483 2.30 -0.69 15.06
CA MET A 483 3.67 -1.02 15.45
C MET A 483 4.65 0.15 15.31
N LEU A 484 4.33 1.15 14.47
CA LEU A 484 5.14 2.37 14.31
C LEU A 484 5.11 3.27 15.56
N TYR A 485 4.16 3.05 16.48
CA TYR A 485 4.02 3.79 17.75
C TYR A 485 4.72 3.13 18.95
N CYS A 486 5.39 1.99 18.74
CA CYS A 486 6.03 1.25 19.82
C CYS A 486 7.40 1.80 20.25
N CYS A 487 7.96 2.75 19.50
CA CYS A 487 9.34 3.19 19.62
C CYS A 487 9.45 4.63 20.16
N HIS A 488 10.50 4.89 20.95
CA HIS A 488 10.41 5.81 22.09
C HIS A 488 10.13 7.29 21.73
N GLU A 489 10.58 7.78 20.57
CA GLU A 489 10.32 9.18 20.18
C GLU A 489 8.85 9.47 19.85
N SER A 490 8.10 8.47 19.37
CA SER A 490 6.68 8.62 18.99
C SER A 490 5.72 8.78 20.18
N ARG A 491 6.23 8.90 21.42
CA ARG A 491 5.44 8.72 22.65
C ARG A 491 5.23 9.95 23.54
N GLN A 492 5.62 11.16 23.14
CA GLN A 492 5.40 12.32 24.00
C GLN A 492 3.89 12.49 24.32
N GLY A 493 3.55 12.25 25.60
CA GLY A 493 2.21 12.32 26.21
C GLY A 493 1.11 11.35 25.73
N ILE A 494 1.40 10.39 24.85
CA ILE A 494 0.43 9.36 24.45
C ILE A 494 0.31 8.28 25.54
N ASN A 495 -0.93 7.99 25.98
CA ASN A 495 -1.22 6.89 26.90
C ASN A 495 -1.88 5.73 26.12
N VAL A 496 -1.14 4.64 25.91
CA VAL A 496 -1.59 3.47 25.13
C VAL A 496 -2.86 2.82 25.74
N SER A 497 -3.01 2.86 27.07
CA SER A 497 -4.20 2.34 27.75
C SER A 497 -5.46 3.20 27.58
N GLU A 498 -5.31 4.45 27.13
CA GLU A 498 -6.40 5.37 26.77
C GLU A 498 -6.85 5.10 25.33
N VAL A 499 -5.90 4.93 24.41
CA VAL A 499 -6.12 4.56 22.99
C VAL A 499 -6.88 3.23 22.89
N HIS A 500 -6.50 2.21 23.65
CA HIS A 500 -7.19 0.92 23.67
C HIS A 500 -8.66 1.03 24.16
N ARG A 501 -8.98 1.98 25.05
CA ARG A 501 -10.37 2.24 25.47
C ARG A 501 -11.19 2.94 24.39
N ILE A 502 -10.57 3.84 23.64
CA ILE A 502 -11.23 4.55 22.52
C ILE A 502 -11.59 3.56 21.40
N TYR A 503 -10.67 2.66 21.03
CA TYR A 503 -10.98 1.55 20.12
C TYR A 503 -12.13 0.67 20.60
N LYS A 504 -12.22 0.42 21.92
CA LYS A 504 -13.35 -0.35 22.49
C LYS A 504 -14.68 0.39 22.41
N ILE A 505 -14.70 1.71 22.56
CA ILE A 505 -15.93 2.52 22.38
C ILE A 505 -16.40 2.46 20.91
N LEU A 506 -15.47 2.47 19.95
CA LEU A 506 -15.79 2.27 18.52
C LEU A 506 -16.31 0.84 18.24
N ASP A 507 -15.88 -0.16 19.00
CA ASP A 507 -16.43 -1.52 18.95
C ASP A 507 -17.87 -1.57 19.50
N ASP A 508 -18.13 -0.94 20.66
CA ASP A 508 -19.47 -0.89 21.26
C ASP A 508 -20.50 -0.16 20.35
N GLU A 509 -20.12 0.90 19.61
CA GLU A 509 -21.02 1.59 18.66
C GLU A 509 -21.25 0.82 17.34
N ASP A 510 -20.21 0.26 16.71
CA ASP A 510 -20.40 -0.52 15.47
C ASP A 510 -21.12 -1.85 15.73
N ASN A 511 -21.03 -2.44 16.94
CA ASN A 511 -21.86 -3.59 17.30
C ASN A 511 -23.36 -3.25 17.25
N ILE A 512 -23.77 -2.02 17.60
CA ILE A 512 -25.17 -1.59 17.48
C ILE A 512 -25.57 -1.51 16.00
N HIS A 513 -24.71 -0.97 15.13
CA HIS A 513 -25.01 -0.89 13.69
C HIS A 513 -24.99 -2.27 13.01
N PHE A 514 -24.07 -3.15 13.39
CA PHE A 514 -23.93 -4.50 12.83
C PHE A 514 -25.07 -5.43 13.28
N MET A 515 -25.47 -5.37 14.56
CA MET A 515 -26.67 -6.06 15.04
C MET A 515 -27.92 -5.56 14.31
N SER A 516 -28.08 -4.25 14.10
CA SER A 516 -29.24 -3.72 13.35
C SER A 516 -29.29 -4.15 11.87
N LEU A 517 -28.15 -4.54 11.30
CA LEU A 517 -28.07 -5.14 9.96
C LEU A 517 -28.37 -6.66 9.98
N ILE A 518 -28.01 -7.38 11.04
CA ILE A 518 -28.34 -8.81 11.21
C ILE A 518 -29.82 -9.00 11.55
N ASP A 519 -30.40 -8.18 12.43
CA ASP A 519 -31.83 -8.16 12.76
C ASP A 519 -32.70 -7.83 11.52
N ALA A 520 -32.13 -7.17 10.50
CA ALA A 520 -32.78 -6.91 9.21
C ALA A 520 -32.59 -8.04 8.17
N ILE A 521 -31.83 -9.08 8.50
CA ILE A 521 -31.48 -10.21 7.62
C ILE A 521 -32.01 -11.55 8.16
N GLU A 522 -32.24 -11.70 9.47
CA GLU A 522 -32.88 -12.90 10.03
C GLU A 522 -34.38 -13.00 9.66
N PRO A 523 -34.84 -14.12 9.06
CA PRO A 523 -36.27 -14.40 8.93
C PRO A 523 -36.82 -14.97 10.25
N GLU A 524 -37.95 -14.43 10.73
CA GLU A 524 -38.60 -14.81 12.00
C GLU A 524 -38.73 -16.34 12.22
N GLN A 525 -37.80 -16.94 12.96
CA GLN A 525 -37.91 -18.36 13.34
C GLN A 525 -38.87 -18.53 14.50
N ASN A 526 -40.09 -18.97 14.17
CA ASN A 526 -41.18 -19.24 15.10
C ASN A 526 -40.77 -20.23 16.21
N THR A 527 -40.52 -19.72 17.43
CA THR A 527 -40.27 -20.55 18.62
C THR A 527 -41.56 -21.15 19.17
N THR A 528 -42.11 -22.18 18.51
CA THR A 528 -43.24 -22.95 19.04
C THR A 528 -42.81 -23.92 20.14
N SER A 529 -42.73 -23.46 21.38
CA SER A 529 -42.56 -24.33 22.54
C SER A 529 -43.90 -24.93 22.99
N TYR A 530 -44.13 -26.21 22.68
CA TYR A 530 -45.25 -26.96 23.24
C TYR A 530 -45.14 -27.05 24.77
N TYR A 531 -46.15 -26.55 25.49
CA TYR A 531 -46.58 -27.15 26.75
C TYR A 531 -48.04 -27.58 26.64
N LYS A 532 -48.36 -28.69 27.31
CA LYS A 532 -49.49 -29.57 26.96
C LYS A 532 -50.27 -29.94 28.22
N ASP A 533 -51.09 -29.02 28.70
CA ASP A 533 -52.01 -29.30 29.80
C ASP A 533 -53.27 -30.02 29.31
N SER A 534 -53.62 -31.08 30.02
CA SER A 534 -54.78 -31.93 29.74
C SER A 534 -55.96 -31.56 30.63
N VAL A 535 -57.18 -31.64 30.11
CA VAL A 535 -58.34 -32.32 30.74
C VAL A 535 -59.38 -32.65 29.65
N TYR A 536 -60.21 -33.64 29.93
CA TYR A 536 -61.17 -34.30 29.03
C TYR A 536 -62.57 -33.65 29.12
N TYR A 537 -63.32 -33.53 28.00
CA TYR A 537 -64.70 -34.03 27.79
C TYR A 537 -65.37 -33.47 26.51
N ASP A 538 -66.50 -34.09 26.11
CA ASP A 538 -67.04 -34.09 24.75
C ASP A 538 -67.92 -32.87 24.34
N ASP A 539 -67.75 -32.43 23.08
CA ASP A 539 -68.74 -32.31 21.98
C ASP A 539 -70.25 -31.99 22.28
N PRO A 540 -70.99 -31.28 21.39
CA PRO A 540 -70.71 -29.97 20.79
C PRO A 540 -71.95 -29.01 20.70
N MET A 541 -71.75 -27.87 20.00
CA MET A 541 -72.64 -27.32 18.95
C MET A 541 -73.40 -25.98 19.19
N ASN A 542 -73.14 -25.05 18.25
CA ASN A 542 -74.02 -24.02 17.65
C ASN A 542 -74.41 -22.70 18.35
N SER A 543 -74.19 -21.62 17.56
CA SER A 543 -75.05 -20.44 17.37
C SER A 543 -75.19 -19.44 18.55
N ALA A 544 -74.77 -18.18 18.38
CA ALA A 544 -75.54 -17.04 17.84
C ALA A 544 -76.53 -16.42 18.87
N LYS A 545 -76.78 -15.10 18.94
CA LYS A 545 -76.60 -14.01 17.96
C LYS A 545 -76.86 -12.63 18.66
N ILE A 546 -76.34 -11.51 18.10
CA ILE A 546 -76.95 -10.13 18.18
C ILE A 546 -76.92 -9.44 19.58
N MET A 547 -76.90 -8.10 19.76
CA MET A 547 -77.05 -6.86 18.94
C MET A 547 -75.89 -5.88 19.33
N ASP A 548 -75.16 -5.21 18.41
CA ASP A 548 -75.48 -3.94 17.70
C ASP A 548 -75.25 -2.68 18.59
N LEU A 549 -74.18 -1.88 18.45
CA LEU A 549 -73.66 -1.00 17.38
C LEU A 549 -74.19 0.46 17.36
N SER A 550 -73.26 1.38 17.61
CA SER A 550 -73.18 2.71 16.99
C SER A 550 -71.72 2.87 16.54
N GLN A 551 -71.40 2.71 15.24
CA GLN A 551 -71.41 3.79 14.22
C GLN A 551 -70.56 5.00 14.66
N PHE A 552 -69.63 5.58 13.91
CA PHE A 552 -69.03 5.45 12.55
C PHE A 552 -68.20 6.78 12.39
N ASP A 553 -67.27 7.08 11.47
CA ASP A 553 -66.52 6.43 10.36
C ASP A 553 -65.31 7.39 10.07
N HIS A 554 -64.35 7.28 9.13
CA HIS A 554 -64.02 6.36 8.03
C HIS A 554 -62.53 6.54 7.63
N SER A 555 -61.98 5.69 6.74
CA SER A 555 -60.86 5.95 5.78
C SER A 555 -59.46 6.36 6.29
N ASN A 556 -58.31 5.90 5.74
CA ASN A 556 -57.94 4.91 4.70
C ASN A 556 -56.62 4.22 5.18
N ALA A 557 -56.21 2.99 4.84
CA ALA A 557 -56.23 2.21 3.58
C ALA A 557 -55.19 2.73 2.53
N GLN A 558 -54.43 1.92 1.76
CA GLN A 558 -54.43 0.47 1.53
C GLN A 558 -53.10 0.01 0.83
N VAL A 559 -52.99 -1.30 0.56
CA VAL A 559 -52.15 -1.99 -0.46
C VAL A 559 -50.81 -2.58 0.00
N VAL A 560 -50.64 -3.87 -0.34
CA VAL A 560 -49.39 -4.65 -0.43
C VAL A 560 -49.32 -5.20 -1.85
N ASN A 561 -48.15 -5.18 -2.51
CA ASN A 561 -47.66 -6.28 -3.38
C ASN A 561 -46.33 -5.99 -4.11
N ASP A 562 -45.70 -7.08 -4.54
CA ASP A 562 -44.73 -7.22 -5.64
C ASP A 562 -43.39 -6.45 -5.57
N ILE A 563 -42.40 -7.08 -4.93
CA ILE A 563 -40.98 -6.76 -5.13
C ILE A 563 -40.54 -7.26 -6.52
N LYS A 564 -39.98 -6.36 -7.33
CA LYS A 564 -39.14 -6.69 -8.49
C LYS A 564 -37.77 -6.08 -8.33
N THR A 565 -36.75 -6.83 -8.70
CA THR A 565 -35.36 -6.38 -8.80
C THR A 565 -35.11 -5.76 -10.18
N GLU A 566 -34.93 -4.45 -10.23
CA GLU A 566 -34.18 -3.76 -11.28
C GLU A 566 -33.15 -2.82 -10.64
N SER A 567 -32.09 -2.53 -11.37
CA SER A 567 -30.88 -1.86 -10.88
C SER A 567 -30.86 -0.36 -11.19
N THR A 568 -29.76 0.29 -10.77
CA THR A 568 -29.29 1.63 -11.17
C THR A 568 -29.96 2.89 -10.61
N THR A 569 -29.08 3.82 -10.19
CA THR A 569 -29.19 5.29 -10.19
C THR A 569 -30.19 6.02 -9.29
N GLY A 570 -29.69 7.08 -8.64
CA GLY A 570 -30.40 8.37 -8.54
C GLY A 570 -31.20 8.63 -7.26
N TYR A 571 -30.89 9.74 -6.58
CA TYR A 571 -31.64 10.24 -5.42
C TYR A 571 -32.97 10.90 -5.84
N VAL A 572 -34.08 10.18 -5.80
CA VAL A 572 -35.45 10.74 -5.70
C VAL A 572 -36.31 9.75 -4.87
N ASN A 573 -37.34 10.23 -4.17
CA ASN A 573 -38.39 9.34 -3.65
C ASN A 573 -39.26 8.80 -4.81
N ILE A 574 -39.88 7.63 -4.62
CA ILE A 574 -40.67 6.92 -5.66
C ILE A 574 -41.94 7.70 -6.07
N ASP A 575 -42.38 8.70 -5.30
CA ASP A 575 -43.49 9.61 -5.61
C ASP A 575 -43.09 10.84 -6.45
N GLY A 576 -41.79 11.04 -6.72
CA GLY A 576 -41.27 12.21 -7.41
C GLY A 576 -41.06 13.45 -6.53
N SER A 577 -41.13 13.32 -5.20
CA SER A 577 -40.79 14.40 -4.27
C SER A 577 -39.26 14.57 -4.12
N GLU A 578 -38.80 15.83 -4.02
CA GLU A 578 -37.50 16.12 -3.43
C GLU A 578 -37.56 15.83 -1.92
N ARG A 579 -36.59 15.09 -1.41
CA ARG A 579 -36.52 14.75 0.01
C ARG A 579 -36.05 15.98 0.79
N GLU A 580 -36.85 16.45 1.75
CA GLU A 580 -36.38 17.45 2.71
C GLU A 580 -35.11 16.94 3.39
N LYS A 581 -34.14 17.85 3.61
CA LYS A 581 -32.86 17.48 4.23
C LYS A 581 -33.12 16.95 5.64
N PRO A 582 -32.67 15.74 5.99
CA PRO A 582 -32.59 15.37 7.39
C PRO A 582 -31.55 16.27 8.06
N GLU A 583 -31.95 16.97 9.13
CA GLU A 583 -31.01 17.54 10.11
C GLU A 583 -30.42 16.38 10.94
N ASN A 584 -29.55 15.60 10.30
CA ASN A 584 -28.75 14.56 10.95
C ASN A 584 -27.29 15.02 11.01
N GLU A 585 -26.80 15.16 12.24
CA GLU A 585 -25.40 15.42 12.55
C GLU A 585 -24.49 14.34 11.95
N SER A 586 -23.26 14.71 11.57
CA SER A 586 -22.27 13.74 11.12
C SER A 586 -21.93 12.74 12.22
N LEU A 587 -21.53 11.52 11.85
CA LEU A 587 -20.85 10.60 12.78
C LEU A 587 -19.67 11.31 13.46
N GLY A 588 -18.92 12.11 12.69
CA GLY A 588 -17.83 12.93 13.21
C GLY A 588 -18.25 14.14 14.07
N ASP A 589 -19.54 14.44 14.22
CA ASP A 589 -20.04 15.46 15.15
C ASP A 589 -20.51 14.82 16.46
N LYS A 590 -21.19 13.67 16.38
CA LYS A 590 -21.51 12.84 17.56
C LYS A 590 -20.25 12.33 18.25
N LEU A 591 -19.24 11.91 17.48
CA LEU A 591 -17.93 11.52 18.01
C LEU A 591 -17.24 12.69 18.74
N LYS A 592 -17.34 13.94 18.21
CA LYS A 592 -16.84 15.14 18.90
C LYS A 592 -17.60 15.41 20.20
N GLU A 593 -18.92 15.23 20.23
CA GLU A 593 -19.71 15.41 21.46
C GLU A 593 -19.31 14.39 22.53
N SER A 594 -19.25 13.10 22.19
CA SER A 594 -18.80 12.04 23.10
C SER A 594 -17.38 12.29 23.63
N ILE A 595 -16.44 12.69 22.77
CA ILE A 595 -15.07 13.06 23.16
C ILE A 595 -15.05 14.31 24.04
N THR A 596 -15.86 15.33 23.74
CA THR A 596 -15.94 16.57 24.53
C THR A 596 -16.51 16.29 25.92
N ASN A 597 -17.54 15.45 26.02
CA ASN A 597 -18.12 15.02 27.28
C ASN A 597 -17.14 14.15 28.09
N TYR A 598 -16.25 13.38 27.46
CA TYR A 598 -15.17 12.68 28.15
C TYR A 598 -14.17 13.65 28.81
N TYR A 599 -13.68 14.65 28.06
CA TYR A 599 -12.75 15.65 28.60
C TYR A 599 -13.37 16.57 29.66
N ASN A 600 -14.66 16.88 29.56
CA ASN A 600 -15.36 17.64 30.60
C ASN A 600 -15.48 16.86 31.92
N ASN A 601 -15.61 15.53 31.87
CA ASN A 601 -15.74 14.67 33.06
C ASN A 601 -14.40 14.26 33.68
N THR A 602 -13.28 14.36 32.97
CA THR A 602 -11.93 14.06 33.52
C THR A 602 -11.25 15.26 34.17
N ASN A 603 -11.64 16.49 33.86
CA ASN A 603 -11.08 17.73 34.43
C ASN A 603 -11.55 18.07 35.86
N VAL A 604 -12.04 17.10 36.64
CA VAL A 604 -12.47 17.30 38.04
C VAL A 604 -11.73 16.32 38.96
N ASN A 605 -10.45 16.59 39.23
CA ASN A 605 -9.74 16.30 40.49
C ASN A 605 -8.23 16.70 40.41
N GLU A 606 -7.92 18.00 40.30
CA GLU A 606 -6.59 18.51 40.65
C GLU A 606 -6.68 19.49 41.82
N SER A 607 -6.48 18.98 43.04
CA SER A 607 -6.35 19.80 44.23
C SER A 607 -5.42 19.18 45.28
N ASP A 608 -4.15 19.00 44.92
CA ASP A 608 -3.06 18.93 45.89
C ASP A 608 -1.82 19.67 45.36
N LYS A 609 -1.12 20.35 46.26
CA LYS A 609 0.10 21.12 45.97
C LYS A 609 1.20 20.70 46.94
N GLU A 610 2.30 20.16 46.41
CA GLU A 610 3.54 20.02 47.18
C GLU A 610 4.68 20.85 46.58
N THR A 611 5.65 21.18 47.43
CA THR A 611 6.63 22.26 47.21
C THR A 611 8.03 21.74 46.91
N VAL A 612 8.70 22.37 45.92
CA VAL A 612 10.10 22.11 45.58
C VAL A 612 11.04 22.88 46.53
N PRO A 613 12.13 22.27 47.05
CA PRO A 613 13.20 22.98 47.75
C PRO A 613 14.40 23.31 46.83
N GLU A 614 14.98 24.50 47.00
CA GLU A 614 16.26 24.90 46.38
C GLU A 614 17.47 24.49 47.24
N VAL A 615 18.60 24.11 46.62
CA VAL A 615 19.96 24.17 47.19
C VAL A 615 20.95 24.57 46.08
N SER A 616 22.08 25.19 46.45
CA SER A 616 22.89 26.11 45.63
C SER A 616 24.34 25.69 45.34
N GLU A 617 24.89 26.24 44.24
CA GLU A 617 26.32 26.56 43.96
C GLU A 617 27.40 25.46 43.93
N ILE A 618 28.37 25.58 42.98
CA ILE A 618 29.82 25.79 43.26
C ILE A 618 30.66 25.99 41.96
N VAL A 619 31.33 27.16 41.87
CA VAL A 619 32.68 27.49 41.32
C VAL A 619 33.10 27.17 39.86
N ASN A 620 33.81 28.13 39.24
CA ASN A 620 34.56 28.03 37.96
C ASN A 620 36.06 27.74 38.17
N GLU A 621 36.75 27.20 37.16
CA GLU A 621 38.20 27.42 36.98
C GLU A 621 38.67 27.40 35.51
N LYS A 622 39.86 27.95 35.22
CA LYS A 622 40.48 28.12 33.87
C LYS A 622 42.01 28.04 33.97
N VAL A 623 42.69 27.44 32.99
CA VAL A 623 44.15 27.57 32.73
C VAL A 623 44.44 27.47 31.22
N GLU A 624 45.54 28.07 30.72
CA GLU A 624 46.00 28.03 29.31
C GLU A 624 47.43 27.45 29.17
N VAL A 625 47.65 26.72 28.05
CA VAL A 625 48.80 26.65 27.10
C VAL A 625 50.27 26.89 27.57
N ASP A 626 51.21 26.01 27.14
CA ASP A 626 52.50 26.41 26.50
C ASP A 626 53.36 25.28 25.84
N ASP A 627 53.63 25.47 24.53
CA ASP A 627 54.78 25.22 23.62
C ASP A 627 55.80 24.02 23.58
N ILE A 628 55.98 23.52 22.32
CA ILE A 628 57.22 23.09 21.56
C ILE A 628 58.08 21.85 21.96
N ILE A 629 58.34 20.95 20.98
CA ILE A 629 59.68 20.49 20.47
C ILE A 629 59.53 19.43 19.31
N VAL A 630 60.51 19.35 18.40
CA VAL A 630 60.54 18.47 17.20
C VAL A 630 61.85 17.66 17.11
N PRO A 631 61.82 16.37 16.69
CA PRO A 631 62.98 15.64 16.12
C PRO A 631 62.87 15.38 14.60
N GLN A 632 63.98 15.03 13.95
CA GLN A 632 64.12 14.96 12.47
C GLN A 632 64.19 13.54 11.87
N LYS A 633 64.15 13.49 10.52
CA LYS A 633 64.21 12.31 9.62
C LYS A 633 65.42 11.37 9.81
N VAL A 634 65.25 10.13 9.32
CA VAL A 634 66.26 9.37 8.55
C VAL A 634 65.59 8.86 7.25
N GLU A 635 66.37 8.56 6.21
CA GLU A 635 65.89 8.31 4.84
C GLU A 635 66.03 6.84 4.37
N THR A 636 65.30 6.47 3.31
CA THR A 636 65.76 5.46 2.33
C THR A 636 65.19 5.77 0.94
N GLU A 637 65.98 5.56 -0.11
CA GLU A 637 65.69 6.00 -1.48
C GLU A 637 64.77 5.05 -2.27
N LYS A 638 64.12 5.57 -3.33
CA LYS A 638 64.22 5.01 -4.70
C LYS A 638 63.56 5.86 -5.80
N LEU A 639 64.30 6.02 -6.91
CA LEU A 639 63.88 6.28 -8.31
C LEU A 639 63.07 7.56 -8.63
N GLN A 640 63.51 8.30 -9.66
CA GLN A 640 62.88 9.54 -10.14
C GLN A 640 62.00 9.34 -11.38
N PRO A 641 60.72 9.78 -11.35
CA PRO A 641 59.94 10.14 -12.53
C PRO A 641 60.35 11.52 -13.09
N PRO A 642 59.85 11.96 -14.27
CA PRO A 642 60.31 13.19 -14.93
C PRO A 642 59.95 14.48 -14.18
N SER A 643 60.76 15.52 -14.39
CA SER A 643 60.66 16.85 -13.76
C SER A 643 59.26 17.45 -13.78
N SER A 644 58.69 17.65 -12.58
CA SER A 644 57.37 18.25 -12.34
C SER A 644 57.23 19.69 -12.86
N THR A 645 58.34 20.37 -13.13
CA THR A 645 58.39 21.74 -13.67
C THR A 645 57.79 21.83 -15.07
N LYS A 646 57.97 20.80 -15.91
CA LYS A 646 57.39 20.77 -17.27
C LYS A 646 55.88 20.48 -17.24
N THR A 647 55.43 19.56 -16.39
CA THR A 647 54.00 19.21 -16.25
C THR A 647 53.19 20.40 -15.75
N LYS A 648 53.67 21.13 -14.74
CA LYS A 648 53.00 22.34 -14.22
C LYS A 648 52.96 23.50 -15.22
N ALA A 649 53.91 23.58 -16.17
CA ALA A 649 53.86 24.54 -17.26
C ALA A 649 52.80 24.16 -18.31
N ALA A 650 52.69 22.87 -18.65
CA ALA A 650 51.70 22.38 -19.61
C ALA A 650 50.25 22.52 -19.10
N VAL A 651 49.99 22.20 -17.82
CA VAL A 651 48.63 22.35 -17.22
C VAL A 651 48.16 23.81 -17.31
N LYS A 652 49.04 24.79 -17.05
CA LYS A 652 48.72 26.23 -17.17
C LYS A 652 48.38 26.72 -18.59
N MET A 653 48.56 25.90 -19.63
CA MET A 653 48.19 26.23 -21.01
C MET A 653 46.82 25.66 -21.43
N LEU A 654 46.14 24.92 -20.56
CA LEU A 654 44.81 24.35 -20.83
C LEU A 654 43.69 25.38 -20.54
N PRO A 655 42.51 25.27 -21.18
CA PRO A 655 41.33 26.04 -20.81
C PRO A 655 40.97 25.85 -19.32
N GLN A 656 40.45 26.89 -18.66
CA GLN A 656 40.22 26.90 -17.21
C GLN A 656 39.41 25.68 -16.74
N VAL A 657 38.31 25.33 -17.42
CA VAL A 657 37.48 24.14 -17.14
C VAL A 657 38.29 22.83 -17.07
N ILE A 658 39.33 22.69 -17.90
CA ILE A 658 40.20 21.50 -17.92
C ILE A 658 41.27 21.59 -16.81
N GLN A 659 41.73 22.79 -16.46
CA GLN A 659 42.56 22.98 -15.27
C GLN A 659 41.77 22.67 -13.99
N ASP A 660 40.53 23.11 -13.89
CA ASP A 660 39.65 22.85 -12.74
C ASP A 660 39.35 21.35 -12.62
N PHE A 661 39.04 20.68 -13.74
CA PHE A 661 38.86 19.22 -13.78
C PHE A 661 40.13 18.46 -13.35
N LEU A 662 41.31 18.81 -13.88
CA LEU A 662 42.57 18.14 -13.55
C LEU A 662 43.11 18.45 -12.14
N ASN A 663 42.70 19.57 -11.54
CA ASN A 663 43.02 19.90 -10.15
C ASN A 663 41.91 19.47 -9.16
N SER A 664 40.74 19.04 -9.66
CA SER A 664 39.71 18.44 -8.81
C SER A 664 40.16 17.07 -8.35
N ASP A 665 40.26 16.88 -7.04
CA ASP A 665 40.54 15.57 -6.46
C ASP A 665 39.26 14.72 -6.49
N TRP A 666 39.00 14.13 -7.66
CA TRP A 666 37.83 13.28 -7.92
C TRP A 666 37.82 12.02 -7.04
N LYS A 667 38.92 11.69 -6.36
CA LYS A 667 38.99 10.61 -5.36
C LYS A 667 38.59 11.08 -3.96
N SER A 668 38.45 12.39 -3.75
CA SER A 668 37.96 13.02 -2.52
C SER A 668 36.69 13.85 -2.75
N LYS A 669 35.72 13.31 -3.51
CA LYS A 669 34.32 13.58 -3.13
C LYS A 669 34.20 13.21 -1.65
N PRO A 670 33.67 14.07 -0.76
CA PRO A 670 33.30 13.60 0.56
C PRO A 670 32.31 12.43 0.40
N LYS A 671 32.36 11.46 1.30
CA LYS A 671 31.26 10.52 1.42
C LYS A 671 29.99 11.33 1.70
N CYS A 672 28.84 10.83 1.28
CA CYS A 672 27.57 11.44 1.66
C CYS A 672 27.43 11.33 3.18
N GLU A 673 27.63 12.44 3.89
CA GLU A 673 27.45 12.53 5.33
C GLU A 673 25.96 12.78 5.63
N PRO A 674 25.19 11.80 6.14
CA PRO A 674 23.74 11.93 6.23
C PRO A 674 23.29 13.07 7.16
N GLN A 675 24.06 13.33 8.21
CA GLN A 675 23.86 14.47 9.11
C GLN A 675 23.92 15.82 8.37
N HIS A 676 24.84 15.99 7.41
CA HIS A 676 24.88 17.21 6.59
C HIS A 676 23.69 17.28 5.62
N MET A 677 23.15 16.14 5.16
CA MET A 677 21.96 16.12 4.30
C MET A 677 20.71 16.57 5.07
N ILE A 678 20.45 16.00 6.26
CA ILE A 678 19.28 16.38 7.06
C ILE A 678 19.38 17.83 7.56
N GLU A 679 20.57 18.30 7.95
CA GLU A 679 20.80 19.71 8.26
C GLU A 679 20.54 20.62 7.05
N ARG A 680 20.97 20.23 5.84
CA ARG A 680 20.71 20.98 4.60
C ARG A 680 19.21 21.07 4.32
N ILE A 681 18.47 19.96 4.39
CA ILE A 681 17.01 19.93 4.21
C ILE A 681 16.31 20.85 5.22
N ARG A 682 16.64 20.72 6.51
CA ARG A 682 16.05 21.49 7.62
C ARG A 682 16.40 22.99 7.56
N LYS A 683 17.58 23.35 7.04
CA LYS A 683 18.09 24.73 6.95
C LYS A 683 17.64 25.46 5.69
N GLU A 684 17.74 24.84 4.52
CA GLU A 684 17.38 25.47 3.24
C GLU A 684 15.86 25.65 3.11
N LYS A 685 15.06 24.68 3.59
CA LYS A 685 13.58 24.66 3.46
C LYS A 685 13.14 24.98 2.03
N ARG A 686 13.88 24.41 1.06
CA ARG A 686 13.87 24.74 -0.37
C ARG A 686 12.48 24.69 -1.02
N TYR A 687 11.63 23.80 -0.53
CA TYR A 687 10.25 23.64 -0.97
C TYR A 687 9.29 24.16 0.10
N PRO A 688 8.26 24.96 -0.27
CA PRO A 688 7.29 25.47 0.69
C PRO A 688 6.52 24.32 1.36
N LYS A 689 6.02 24.55 2.58
CA LYS A 689 5.03 23.65 3.19
C LYS A 689 3.76 23.61 2.31
N HIS A 690 3.07 22.46 2.29
CA HIS A 690 1.76 22.37 1.67
C HIS A 690 0.81 23.40 2.31
N PRO A 691 0.03 24.19 1.55
CA PRO A 691 -0.75 25.29 2.11
C PRO A 691 -1.95 24.85 2.96
N ASP A 692 -2.40 23.61 2.79
CA ASP A 692 -3.70 23.12 3.28
C ASP A 692 -3.56 21.92 4.23
N THR A 693 -2.87 22.14 5.36
CA THR A 693 -2.61 21.09 6.38
C THR A 693 -3.75 20.91 7.39
N ARG A 694 -4.85 21.66 7.27
CA ARG A 694 -5.95 21.67 8.27
C ARG A 694 -7.12 20.75 7.90
N LYS A 695 -6.95 19.95 6.85
CA LYS A 695 -7.98 19.08 6.25
C LYS A 695 -7.87 17.62 6.69
N TYR A 696 -7.63 17.39 7.98
CA TYR A 696 -7.57 16.04 8.56
C TYR A 696 -8.79 15.17 8.19
N ASN A 697 -9.99 15.74 8.15
CA ASN A 697 -11.23 15.14 7.63
C ASN A 697 -11.11 14.39 6.27
N PHE A 698 -10.14 14.71 5.41
CA PHE A 698 -9.90 14.01 4.13
C PHE A 698 -9.30 12.60 4.29
N LEU A 699 -8.84 12.22 5.50
CA LEU A 699 -8.47 10.85 5.83
C LEU A 699 -9.69 10.02 6.28
N LEU A 700 -10.80 10.68 6.65
CA LEU A 700 -11.96 10.05 7.31
C LEU A 700 -13.18 9.86 6.41
N THR A 701 -13.24 10.50 5.23
CA THR A 701 -14.40 10.39 4.33
C THR A 701 -13.98 10.52 2.86
N PRO A 702 -14.51 9.68 1.94
CA PRO A 702 -15.46 8.57 2.12
C PRO A 702 -14.82 7.19 2.35
N ALA A 703 -13.56 7.12 2.80
CA ALA A 703 -12.79 5.87 2.96
C ALA A 703 -13.53 4.75 3.73
N PRO A 704 -13.23 3.45 3.49
CA PRO A 704 -13.92 2.32 4.14
C PRO A 704 -13.82 2.36 5.68
N THR A 705 -14.81 1.83 6.40
CA THR A 705 -14.91 1.97 7.88
C THR A 705 -13.69 1.47 8.65
N PHE A 706 -13.00 0.44 8.16
CA PHE A 706 -11.74 -0.04 8.78
C PHE A 706 -10.59 0.97 8.62
N MET A 707 -10.54 1.71 7.51
CA MET A 707 -9.58 2.80 7.28
C MET A 707 -9.94 4.02 8.13
N GLN A 708 -11.24 4.30 8.31
CA GLN A 708 -11.70 5.35 9.23
C GLN A 708 -11.26 5.04 10.67
N ARG A 709 -11.38 3.79 11.15
CA ARG A 709 -10.93 3.38 12.49
C ARG A 709 -9.44 3.64 12.72
N LEU A 710 -8.59 3.27 11.76
CA LEU A 710 -7.14 3.57 11.78
C LEU A 710 -6.89 5.09 11.86
N ALA A 711 -7.50 5.85 10.96
CA ALA A 711 -7.28 7.28 10.85
C ALA A 711 -7.86 8.07 12.04
N ILE A 712 -8.97 7.63 12.66
CA ILE A 712 -9.51 8.20 13.91
C ILE A 712 -8.53 7.96 15.07
N ALA A 713 -8.03 6.74 15.22
CA ALA A 713 -7.05 6.43 16.26
C ALA A 713 -5.76 7.23 16.05
N GLY A 714 -5.30 7.33 14.79
CA GLY A 714 -4.19 8.18 14.37
C GLY A 714 -4.40 9.65 14.73
N GLU A 715 -5.50 10.27 14.29
CA GLU A 715 -5.84 11.65 14.65
C GLU A 715 -5.85 11.87 16.18
N ILE A 716 -6.25 10.87 16.97
CA ILE A 716 -6.25 10.94 18.43
C ILE A 716 -4.83 10.81 19.04
N LEU A 717 -3.96 9.98 18.47
CA LEU A 717 -2.53 9.87 18.82
C LEU A 717 -1.79 11.18 18.48
N ASN A 718 -1.92 11.62 17.24
CA ASN A 718 -1.22 12.73 16.60
C ASN A 718 -1.68 14.09 17.14
N LYS A 719 -2.98 14.29 17.37
CA LYS A 719 -3.49 15.51 18.04
C LYS A 719 -2.91 15.64 19.44
N LYS A 720 -2.76 14.53 20.20
CA LYS A 720 -2.15 14.59 21.54
C LYS A 720 -0.67 14.97 21.48
N GLN A 721 0.07 14.61 20.43
CA GLN A 721 1.43 15.12 20.16
C GLN A 721 1.48 16.59 19.72
N LEU A 722 0.39 17.16 19.19
CA LEU A 722 0.30 18.55 18.74
C LEU A 722 -0.19 19.52 19.83
N ASP A 723 -0.84 18.99 20.87
CA ASP A 723 -1.31 19.73 22.05
C ASP A 723 -0.25 19.74 23.20
N LEU A 724 1.00 19.31 22.92
CA LEU A 724 2.15 19.20 23.85
C LEU A 724 3.38 20.04 23.40
#